data_AF-A0A538SXH6-F1
#
_entry.id   AF-A0A538SXH6-F1
#
_cell.length_a   1.000
_cell.length_b   1.000
_cell.length_c   1.000
_cell.angle_alpha   90.00
_cell.angle_beta   90.00
_cell.angle_gamma   90.00
#
_symmetry.space_group_name_H-M   'P 1'
#
loop_
_entity.id
_entity.type
_entity.pdbx_description
1 polymer ?
#
loop_
_entity_poly.entity_id
_entity_poly.type
_entity_poly.pdbx_seq_one_letter_code
_entity_poly.pdbx_strand_id
1 'polypeptide(L)'
;MAAQASATSMIRHAALQFRVRSTPTVRGGSAMNLAFHARWNLATCTAALALLSWSSARGAATFIVDGSSAACSDSGSGSVVQPYCTISAALRDRGGPGVTIAVRPGIYREQVSVPASGAAGSPLVIQAAAGGVVVDGADDFGSASQWASFSGDVWLASSVTWSPNQVFLDGARIDSSSSAPGSLAPRTYRWVSGSGLYVNSGGGSPDARRARVGHRNYGFALSSRSWVVVDGFTVTGTEDRGIHLSGSCSNVTVSHDTVSFANKMGIYTTGASAIVIRSNMVHDCNHHGIALTAGTTGCTVEDNESFRNAVPGVRSANGIYLYGSPGNVLRRNRTHDNQDTGIDFQPGSNDCVSYLNQSWHNGDHGFDHLRSTGTIHACDVAFGNYREGFSIEGHSSGTQLHNCIVVDNGLTTSEVDLLIDTTSTAGFVSDYNILWNSSSPRVVKYGLDFYTSVALYAAASGQDAHTLQSDPRFIDGAAGDFHLRPGSAAIDDGDSGAPDWPENDADGLARADDPATPNTGVGPVNDSDRGAYEYQPGVNPPPVARLTVTPSAGRAPLAVVADGSASTAAGGTIVSYRFDFGDGTIVGPQSPAIASHTYAAGTWSCRLTVTDDRGASASTVVEVAAAAAQAGADEIHWTFTGPTSVTFDWRGADPTIRYGLTTGYGLSVTAVAPSPMPFSSSGPFWEARLTGLRPGTVYHYSIGKAPDHCFRTMPAAGENFVVYVEGDIGDTSNYSRVGAVQSLIARGAPAFVLGVGDLTYGNANGQAAVDNHFNNVMDWALEAAYMPAWGNHEWDSSGDDLRNYKGRFDLPNPQTSPGAPVAGCCGEDWYWFDCGGVRFIAYPEPFTSATWPDWATRVRALMDAAQADPTIRFIVTFGHRPALSSGWHPGDPGLLASLLSLGASHSKYVLTLNGHSHNYERSVPQSGITLVTAGIGGSSLEQANGPCPWPGGCPAPPWCAFRALHHGALRLRFGQASILGDAICGPPGSPGGSNANDITCAPGDTLDSFTIGEDLPPVPAAPASITANEETRLDVPVKVADRDGDPILALVADLSALPQRNDARFTADPGDSTGLLTWTPRHGEAGSYTVTFRAANRMAGVTTTTLRVLPGGQKALALKSVGPNPASSTLSVAYSLATWDPARIELLDSAGRLLVRHDLGAPGPGQYDRDFPEPGSVRPGVYRLRLIQAGRIATTRVVLLR
;
A
#
# COMPACT_ATOMS: atom_id res chain seq x y z
N MET A 1 -53.59 -39.83 39.88
CA MET A 1 -53.77 -38.48 39.33
C MET A 1 -52.54 -37.66 39.67
N ALA A 2 -51.95 -36.90 38.72
CA ALA A 2 -50.92 -35.85 38.92
C ALA A 2 -49.60 -36.28 39.63
N ALA A 3 -48.44 -35.59 39.61
CA ALA A 3 -47.72 -34.74 38.63
C ALA A 3 -46.26 -34.55 39.20
N GLN A 4 -45.25 -33.90 38.59
CA GLN A 4 -45.08 -33.20 37.30
C GLN A 4 -43.59 -33.15 36.87
N ALA A 5 -43.34 -33.06 35.55
CA ALA A 5 -42.24 -32.36 34.84
C ALA A 5 -40.75 -32.40 35.29
N SER A 6 -39.86 -32.85 34.38
CA SER A 6 -38.84 -32.00 33.69
C SER A 6 -37.99 -32.81 32.69
N ALA A 7 -37.44 -32.12 31.68
CA ALA A 7 -36.90 -32.61 30.41
C ALA A 7 -35.53 -33.31 30.39
N THR A 8 -35.29 -34.17 29.38
CA THR A 8 -34.19 -34.01 28.40
C THR A 8 -34.37 -34.91 27.16
N SER A 9 -33.75 -34.55 26.03
CA SER A 9 -33.91 -35.21 24.72
C SER A 9 -32.77 -36.16 24.35
N MET A 10 -33.05 -37.12 23.47
CA MET A 10 -32.06 -37.78 22.60
C MET A 10 -32.58 -37.86 21.17
N ILE A 11 -31.70 -37.65 20.19
CA ILE A 11 -31.97 -37.86 18.76
C ILE A 11 -30.86 -38.75 18.19
N ARG A 12 -31.21 -39.84 17.51
CA ARG A 12 -30.41 -40.42 16.41
C ARG A 12 -31.30 -41.13 15.37
N HIS A 13 -31.17 -40.67 14.12
CA HIS A 13 -31.14 -41.43 12.85
C HIS A 13 -32.17 -42.55 12.57
N ALA A 14 -32.91 -42.44 11.45
CA ALA A 14 -32.68 -43.29 10.26
C ALA A 14 -33.52 -42.94 8.99
N ALA A 15 -32.86 -43.05 7.83
CA ALA A 15 -33.33 -43.54 6.51
C ALA A 15 -34.34 -42.76 5.61
N LEU A 16 -34.00 -42.62 4.31
CA LEU A 16 -34.49 -43.43 3.16
C LEU A 16 -33.59 -43.17 1.90
N GLN A 17 -32.98 -44.19 1.26
CA GLN A 17 -33.40 -44.97 0.06
C GLN A 17 -33.20 -44.31 -1.34
N PHE A 18 -32.47 -45.00 -2.25
CA PHE A 18 -33.05 -45.69 -3.44
C PHE A 18 -32.09 -46.75 -4.06
N ARG A 19 -32.53 -47.47 -5.12
CA ARG A 19 -31.97 -48.76 -5.63
C ARG A 19 -31.35 -48.68 -7.05
N VAL A 20 -30.42 -49.59 -7.37
CA VAL A 20 -30.29 -50.27 -8.71
C VAL A 20 -29.97 -51.78 -8.52
N ARG A 21 -30.09 -52.61 -9.57
CA ARG A 21 -30.29 -54.08 -9.52
C ARG A 21 -29.28 -54.89 -10.40
N SER A 22 -28.90 -56.08 -9.90
CA SER A 22 -28.57 -57.36 -10.60
C SER A 22 -27.43 -57.49 -11.64
N THR A 23 -26.64 -58.56 -11.45
CA THR A 23 -25.59 -59.14 -12.34
C THR A 23 -26.15 -60.09 -13.41
N PRO A 24 -25.32 -60.53 -14.39
CA PRO A 24 -24.89 -61.95 -14.38
C PRO A 24 -23.40 -62.20 -14.78
N THR A 25 -23.04 -63.46 -15.09
CA THR A 25 -21.75 -64.12 -14.79
C THR A 25 -20.85 -64.59 -15.97
N VAL A 26 -19.52 -64.51 -15.76
CA VAL A 26 -18.45 -65.52 -16.03
C VAL A 26 -18.07 -65.94 -17.48
N ARG A 27 -16.78 -65.73 -17.82
CA ARG A 27 -15.76 -66.62 -18.48
C ARG A 27 -14.57 -65.74 -18.92
N GLY A 28 -13.28 -66.12 -18.90
CA GLY A 28 -12.56 -67.31 -18.41
C GLY A 28 -11.11 -67.35 -18.98
N GLY A 29 -10.18 -68.10 -18.38
CA GLY A 29 -8.82 -68.38 -18.92
C GLY A 29 -7.70 -67.44 -18.41
N SER A 30 -6.84 -67.85 -17.46
CA SER A 30 -5.62 -68.67 -17.65
C SER A 30 -4.44 -67.87 -18.25
N ALA A 31 -3.53 -67.26 -17.47
CA ALA A 31 -2.49 -67.85 -16.59
C ALA A 31 -1.18 -68.21 -17.31
N MET A 32 -0.04 -67.70 -16.84
CA MET A 32 1.07 -68.52 -16.27
C MET A 32 2.32 -67.72 -15.86
N ASN A 33 3.01 -68.26 -14.84
CA ASN A 33 4.47 -68.21 -14.60
C ASN A 33 5.12 -66.89 -14.10
N LEU A 34 6.19 -66.91 -13.27
CA LEU A 34 6.94 -68.03 -12.66
C LEU A 34 7.41 -67.70 -11.22
N ALA A 35 8.09 -68.67 -10.58
CA ALA A 35 8.18 -68.84 -9.14
C ALA A 35 9.50 -68.40 -8.46
N PHE A 36 9.41 -68.14 -7.13
CA PHE A 36 10.37 -68.48 -6.05
C PHE A 36 11.85 -68.05 -6.12
N HIS A 37 12.33 -67.35 -5.07
CA HIS A 37 13.25 -67.83 -4.00
C HIS A 37 13.57 -66.65 -3.03
N ALA A 38 13.34 -66.77 -1.71
CA ALA A 38 14.30 -67.19 -0.66
C ALA A 38 15.50 -66.20 -0.45
N ARG A 39 15.95 -65.83 0.76
CA ARG A 39 15.78 -66.44 2.11
C ARG A 39 16.16 -65.44 3.25
N TRP A 40 15.37 -65.44 4.33
CA TRP A 40 15.78 -65.50 5.75
C TRP A 40 16.97 -64.68 6.30
N ASN A 41 16.72 -63.95 7.39
CA ASN A 41 17.26 -64.35 8.71
C ASN A 41 16.43 -63.79 9.87
N LEU A 42 16.23 -64.60 10.92
CA LEU A 42 15.45 -64.27 12.12
C LEU A 42 16.30 -64.55 13.38
N ALA A 43 16.42 -63.57 14.26
CA ALA A 43 16.90 -63.68 15.65
C ALA A 43 16.56 -62.36 16.36
N THR A 44 15.99 -62.29 17.56
CA THR A 44 15.51 -63.32 18.50
C THR A 44 14.39 -62.71 19.35
N CYS A 45 13.32 -63.46 19.64
CA CYS A 45 12.24 -62.96 20.49
C CYS A 45 12.55 -63.14 21.98
N THR A 46 12.35 -62.09 22.78
CA THR A 46 11.99 -62.17 24.20
C THR A 46 10.74 -61.31 24.45
N ALA A 47 9.90 -61.75 25.38
CA ALA A 47 8.49 -61.38 25.39
C ALA A 47 8.15 -60.10 26.18
N ALA A 48 7.17 -59.35 25.68
CA ALA A 48 6.27 -58.52 26.46
C ALA A 48 4.89 -58.49 25.80
N LEU A 49 3.82 -58.44 26.60
CA LEU A 49 2.44 -58.51 26.11
C LEU A 49 2.12 -57.30 25.22
N ALA A 50 1.56 -57.56 24.03
CA ALA A 50 0.98 -56.50 23.21
C ALA A 50 -0.32 -56.00 23.85
N LEU A 51 -0.23 -54.85 24.53
CA LEU A 51 -1.40 -54.04 24.86
C LEU A 51 -2.09 -53.64 23.55
N LEU A 52 -3.39 -53.93 23.46
CA LEU A 52 -4.30 -53.29 22.51
C LEU A 52 -4.44 -51.81 22.89
N SER A 53 -3.44 -51.00 22.55
CA SER A 53 -3.55 -49.56 22.61
C SER A 53 -4.50 -49.11 21.50
N TRP A 54 -5.69 -48.67 21.90
CA TRP A 54 -6.49 -47.82 21.03
C TRP A 54 -5.61 -46.63 20.66
N SER A 55 -5.42 -46.38 19.36
CA SER A 55 -4.78 -45.16 18.89
C SER A 55 -5.73 -44.00 19.18
N SER A 56 -5.64 -43.46 20.39
CA SER A 56 -6.25 -42.18 20.73
C SER A 56 -5.73 -41.15 19.73
N ALA A 57 -6.66 -40.44 19.09
CA ALA A 57 -6.31 -39.27 18.31
C ALA A 57 -5.53 -38.32 19.24
N ARG A 58 -4.24 -38.11 18.97
CA ARG A 58 -3.48 -37.05 19.63
C ARG A 58 -4.18 -35.74 19.27
N GLY A 59 -4.63 -35.00 20.27
CA GLY A 59 -5.21 -33.67 20.05
C GLY A 59 -4.19 -32.78 19.34
N ALA A 60 -4.69 -31.89 18.48
CA ALA A 60 -3.85 -30.96 17.73
C ALA A 60 -2.95 -30.17 18.70
N ALA A 61 -1.65 -30.23 18.49
CA ALA A 61 -0.68 -29.58 19.34
C ALA A 61 -0.32 -28.21 18.76
N THR A 62 -0.79 -27.14 19.40
CA THR A 62 -0.47 -25.77 18.99
C THR A 62 0.74 -25.25 19.76
N PHE A 63 1.70 -24.68 19.04
CA PHE A 63 2.87 -24.00 19.60
C PHE A 63 2.92 -22.55 19.13
N ILE A 64 3.38 -21.65 20.00
CA ILE A 64 3.37 -20.21 19.78
C ILE A 64 4.76 -19.73 19.34
N VAL A 65 4.79 -18.90 18.31
CA VAL A 65 5.92 -18.07 17.93
C VAL A 65 5.55 -16.62 18.25
N ASP A 66 6.44 -15.90 18.93
CA ASP A 66 6.24 -14.52 19.35
C ASP A 66 7.60 -13.84 19.50
N GLY A 67 8.14 -13.32 18.41
CA GLY A 67 9.43 -12.63 18.39
C GLY A 67 9.45 -11.31 19.17
N SER A 68 8.28 -10.78 19.53
CA SER A 68 8.13 -9.58 20.35
C SER A 68 8.23 -9.86 21.86
N SER A 69 7.97 -11.11 22.26
CA SER A 69 7.95 -11.50 23.66
C SER A 69 9.37 -11.53 24.25
N ALA A 70 9.60 -10.72 25.28
CA ALA A 70 10.84 -10.78 26.08
C ALA A 70 11.06 -12.13 26.79
N ALA A 71 10.06 -13.02 26.81
CA ALA A 71 10.15 -14.39 27.30
C ALA A 71 10.33 -15.44 26.18
N CYS A 72 10.46 -15.02 24.92
CA CYS A 72 10.68 -15.95 23.81
C CYS A 72 12.02 -16.69 23.97
N SER A 73 12.08 -17.92 23.45
CA SER A 73 13.32 -18.68 23.35
C SER A 73 13.26 -19.71 22.23
N ASP A 74 14.24 -19.65 21.32
CA ASP A 74 14.41 -20.64 20.23
C ASP A 74 14.80 -22.04 20.71
N SER A 75 15.08 -22.21 22.01
CA SER A 75 15.25 -23.50 22.70
C SER A 75 14.20 -23.72 23.79
N GLY A 76 13.15 -22.89 23.82
CA GLY A 76 12.07 -22.91 24.80
C GLY A 76 11.00 -23.97 24.53
N SER A 77 9.96 -23.94 25.36
CA SER A 77 8.85 -24.90 25.28
C SER A 77 7.94 -24.71 24.06
N GLY A 78 7.82 -23.48 23.53
CA GLY A 78 6.83 -23.13 22.51
C GLY A 78 5.43 -22.86 23.09
N SER A 79 5.33 -22.63 24.39
CA SER A 79 4.06 -22.36 25.08
C SER A 79 3.72 -20.86 25.05
N VAL A 80 2.49 -20.50 25.44
CA VAL A 80 2.07 -19.09 25.58
C VAL A 80 2.97 -18.30 26.56
N VAL A 81 3.53 -18.97 27.58
CA VAL A 81 4.39 -18.36 28.61
C VAL A 81 5.85 -18.26 28.16
N GLN A 82 6.30 -19.18 27.30
CA GLN A 82 7.65 -19.18 26.72
C GLN A 82 7.57 -19.63 25.25
N PRO A 83 7.18 -18.70 24.35
CA PRO A 83 7.06 -18.97 22.92
C PRO A 83 8.43 -19.12 22.26
N TYR A 84 8.48 -19.58 21.00
CA TYR A 84 9.71 -19.46 20.20
C TYR A 84 9.90 -18.01 19.73
N CYS A 85 11.15 -17.56 19.55
CA CYS A 85 11.41 -16.24 18.98
C CYS A 85 11.24 -16.27 17.45
N THR A 86 11.59 -17.39 16.81
CA THR A 86 11.54 -17.58 15.36
C THR A 86 10.62 -18.73 14.94
N ILE A 87 10.03 -18.60 13.74
CA ILE A 87 9.20 -19.61 13.10
C ILE A 87 10.07 -20.85 12.78
N SER A 88 11.30 -20.64 12.32
CA SER A 88 12.27 -21.69 12.02
C SER A 88 12.65 -22.53 13.25
N ALA A 89 12.78 -21.92 14.43
CA ALA A 89 13.04 -22.67 15.66
C ALA A 89 11.85 -23.56 16.05
N ALA A 90 10.63 -23.01 15.98
CA ALA A 90 9.40 -23.75 16.26
C ALA A 90 9.23 -24.95 15.32
N LEU A 91 9.42 -24.74 14.01
CA LEU A 91 9.35 -25.80 13.01
C LEU A 91 10.42 -26.88 13.20
N ARG A 92 11.63 -26.51 13.61
CA ARG A 92 12.73 -27.45 13.86
C ARG A 92 12.49 -28.34 15.08
N ASP A 93 11.86 -27.81 16.14
CA ASP A 93 11.59 -28.56 17.38
C ASP A 93 10.23 -29.29 17.37
N ARG A 94 9.23 -28.76 16.63
CA ARG A 94 7.83 -29.24 16.69
C ARG A 94 7.22 -29.65 15.36
N GLY A 95 7.82 -29.31 14.21
CA GLY A 95 7.20 -29.54 12.90
C GLY A 95 6.88 -31.02 12.63
N GLY A 96 5.61 -31.30 12.32
CA GLY A 96 5.13 -32.64 11.99
C GLY A 96 3.61 -32.75 11.87
N PRO A 97 3.06 -33.95 11.65
CA PRO A 97 1.64 -34.17 11.46
C PRO A 97 0.78 -33.79 12.68
N GLY A 98 -0.30 -33.04 12.45
CA GLY A 98 -1.25 -32.62 13.48
C GLY A 98 -0.73 -31.51 14.41
N VAL A 99 0.32 -30.80 13.99
CA VAL A 99 0.91 -29.68 14.73
C VAL A 99 0.51 -28.37 14.06
N THR A 100 0.16 -27.39 14.89
CA THR A 100 -0.07 -26.00 14.46
C THR A 100 1.02 -25.11 15.04
N ILE A 101 1.75 -24.40 14.19
CA ILE A 101 2.63 -23.30 14.57
C ILE A 101 1.84 -22.02 14.36
N ALA A 102 1.39 -21.42 15.46
CA ALA A 102 0.64 -20.17 15.47
C ALA A 102 1.60 -19.00 15.73
N VAL A 103 1.77 -18.13 14.74
CA VAL A 103 2.73 -17.03 14.75
C VAL A 103 2.01 -15.74 15.12
N ARG A 104 2.45 -15.05 16.18
CA ARG A 104 1.88 -13.77 16.61
C ARG A 104 2.41 -12.58 15.80
N PRO A 105 1.69 -11.45 15.74
CA PRO A 105 2.11 -10.25 15.03
C PRO A 105 3.53 -9.81 15.37
N GLY A 106 4.25 -9.32 14.37
CA GLY A 106 5.67 -8.98 14.47
C GLY A 106 6.40 -9.12 13.14
N ILE A 107 7.62 -8.56 13.06
CA ILE A 107 8.48 -8.63 11.87
C ILE A 107 9.55 -9.70 12.08
N TYR A 108 9.36 -10.83 11.41
CA TYR A 108 10.22 -12.01 11.42
C TYR A 108 11.20 -11.93 10.25
N ARG A 109 12.40 -11.41 10.53
CA ARG A 109 13.50 -11.33 9.55
C ARG A 109 14.22 -12.68 9.45
N GLU A 110 13.55 -13.66 8.87
CA GLU A 110 14.05 -15.04 8.70
C GLU A 110 13.60 -15.69 7.38
N GLN A 111 14.31 -16.75 6.96
CA GLN A 111 13.88 -17.62 5.86
C GLN A 111 13.32 -18.91 6.44
N VAL A 112 12.00 -19.05 6.40
CA VAL A 112 11.28 -20.17 7.01
C VAL A 112 11.41 -21.42 6.16
N SER A 113 12.38 -22.27 6.49
CA SER A 113 12.60 -23.54 5.78
C SER A 113 11.84 -24.68 6.46
N VAL A 114 10.79 -25.22 5.83
CA VAL A 114 9.90 -26.21 6.43
C VAL A 114 10.55 -27.61 6.46
N PRO A 115 10.89 -28.17 7.64
CA PRO A 115 11.72 -29.36 7.74
C PRO A 115 10.92 -30.67 7.64
N ALA A 116 9.60 -30.64 7.87
CA ALA A 116 8.76 -31.81 8.02
C ALA A 116 7.45 -31.71 7.21
N SER A 117 6.87 -32.87 6.89
CA SER A 117 5.53 -33.00 6.30
C SER A 117 4.48 -33.17 7.40
N GLY A 118 3.23 -32.83 7.09
CA GLY A 118 2.07 -33.34 7.81
C GLY A 118 1.65 -34.74 7.32
N ALA A 119 0.41 -35.12 7.61
CA ALA A 119 -0.23 -36.32 7.07
C ALA A 119 -1.67 -36.04 6.62
N ALA A 120 -2.24 -36.94 5.81
CA ALA A 120 -3.65 -36.88 5.42
C ALA A 120 -4.57 -36.86 6.66
N GLY A 121 -5.45 -35.85 6.75
CA GLY A 121 -6.31 -35.64 7.92
C GLY A 121 -5.58 -35.12 9.18
N SER A 122 -4.29 -34.80 9.09
CA SER A 122 -3.48 -34.23 10.19
C SER A 122 -2.32 -33.40 9.60
N PRO A 123 -2.61 -32.27 8.93
CA PRO A 123 -1.59 -31.44 8.32
C PRO A 123 -0.63 -30.84 9.36
N LEU A 124 0.53 -30.37 8.89
CA LEU A 124 1.35 -29.39 9.59
C LEU A 124 0.82 -28.02 9.20
N VAL A 125 0.27 -27.27 10.15
CA VAL A 125 -0.26 -25.93 9.89
C VAL A 125 0.73 -24.89 10.38
N ILE A 126 1.08 -23.95 9.51
CA ILE A 126 1.88 -22.77 9.82
C ILE A 126 0.97 -21.60 9.52
N GLN A 127 0.50 -20.89 10.55
CA GLN A 127 -0.51 -19.87 10.40
C GLN A 127 -0.15 -18.61 11.17
N ALA A 128 -0.44 -17.45 10.58
CA ALA A 128 -0.57 -16.22 11.34
C ALA A 128 -1.74 -16.37 12.33
N ALA A 129 -1.51 -15.99 13.59
CA ALA A 129 -2.53 -16.02 14.63
C ALA A 129 -3.47 -14.80 14.57
N ALA A 130 -3.06 -13.76 13.82
CA ALA A 130 -3.75 -12.51 13.57
C ALA A 130 -3.09 -11.80 12.37
N GLY A 131 -3.68 -10.72 11.87
CA GLY A 131 -3.01 -9.81 10.93
C GLY A 131 -1.76 -9.15 11.54
N GLY A 132 -0.83 -8.71 10.69
CA GLY A 132 0.42 -8.06 11.14
C GLY A 132 1.61 -8.99 11.41
N VAL A 133 1.54 -10.25 10.95
CA VAL A 133 2.70 -11.15 10.89
C VAL A 133 3.45 -10.94 9.58
N VAL A 134 4.65 -10.36 9.65
CA VAL A 134 5.48 -10.04 8.48
C VAL A 134 6.72 -10.94 8.45
N VAL A 135 6.90 -11.73 7.40
CA VAL A 135 8.15 -12.43 7.09
C VAL A 135 8.92 -11.56 6.09
N ASP A 136 9.94 -10.85 6.58
CA ASP A 136 10.73 -9.89 5.77
C ASP A 136 12.07 -10.50 5.38
N GLY A 137 12.29 -10.62 4.07
CA GLY A 137 13.53 -11.11 3.47
C GLY A 137 14.71 -10.13 3.65
N ALA A 138 14.42 -8.86 3.92
CA ALA A 138 15.40 -7.80 4.04
C ALA A 138 15.82 -7.52 5.50
N ASP A 139 17.09 -7.20 5.69
CA ASP A 139 17.63 -6.70 6.94
C ASP A 139 17.36 -5.20 7.11
N ASP A 140 17.20 -4.79 8.37
CA ASP A 140 17.07 -3.40 8.75
C ASP A 140 18.40 -2.66 8.64
N PHE A 141 18.42 -1.57 7.87
CA PHE A 141 19.56 -0.67 7.72
C PHE A 141 19.23 0.77 8.14
N GLY A 142 18.24 0.93 9.03
CA GLY A 142 17.80 2.20 9.60
C GLY A 142 18.74 2.84 10.64
N SER A 143 19.90 2.26 10.96
CA SER A 143 20.86 2.89 11.90
C SER A 143 21.99 3.61 11.19
N ALA A 144 22.25 4.86 11.55
CA ALA A 144 23.40 5.64 11.09
C ALA A 144 24.75 4.93 11.30
N SER A 145 24.86 4.04 12.30
CA SER A 145 26.09 3.27 12.56
C SER A 145 26.42 2.22 11.47
N GLN A 146 25.45 1.90 10.61
CA GLN A 146 25.62 0.98 9.49
C GLN A 146 26.18 1.66 8.23
N TRP A 147 26.24 3.00 8.19
CA TRP A 147 26.56 3.78 7.00
C TRP A 147 27.75 4.72 7.21
N ALA A 148 28.68 4.74 6.26
CA ALA A 148 29.74 5.74 6.16
C ALA A 148 29.52 6.63 4.93
N SER A 149 29.64 7.95 5.07
CA SER A 149 29.62 8.85 3.91
C SER A 149 30.80 8.55 2.99
N PHE A 150 30.54 8.37 1.70
CA PHE A 150 31.57 8.08 0.69
C PHE A 150 31.85 9.30 -0.20
N SER A 151 30.83 9.83 -0.88
CA SER A 151 30.96 11.04 -1.72
C SER A 151 29.61 11.62 -2.10
N GLY A 152 29.33 12.87 -1.75
CA GLY A 152 28.01 13.48 -1.99
C GLY A 152 26.90 12.68 -1.28
N ASP A 153 25.82 12.38 -2.00
CA ASP A 153 24.72 11.53 -1.51
C ASP A 153 25.02 10.02 -1.58
N VAL A 154 26.26 9.61 -1.85
CA VAL A 154 26.69 8.21 -1.86
C VAL A 154 27.23 7.80 -0.48
N TRP A 155 26.68 6.72 0.05
CA TRP A 155 27.00 6.14 1.35
C TRP A 155 27.42 4.67 1.20
N LEU A 156 28.28 4.19 2.10
CA LEU A 156 28.80 2.82 2.13
C LEU A 156 28.34 2.10 3.40
N ALA A 157 27.61 1.02 3.26
CA ALA A 157 27.44 0.00 4.29
C ALA A 157 28.48 -1.12 4.08
N SER A 158 29.62 -0.99 4.76
CA SER A 158 30.73 -1.97 4.70
C SER A 158 30.40 -3.30 5.41
N SER A 159 29.36 -3.32 6.24
CA SER A 159 28.81 -4.53 6.88
C SER A 159 28.06 -5.45 5.91
N VAL A 160 27.62 -4.94 4.74
CA VAL A 160 26.94 -5.73 3.70
C VAL A 160 27.97 -6.55 2.93
N THR A 161 28.29 -7.72 3.48
CA THR A 161 29.30 -8.65 2.94
C THR A 161 28.74 -9.62 1.89
N TRP A 162 27.42 -9.68 1.71
CA TRP A 162 26.73 -10.39 0.64
C TRP A 162 26.35 -9.44 -0.50
N SER A 163 25.99 -9.98 -1.67
CA SER A 163 25.55 -9.19 -2.83
C SER A 163 24.02 -9.09 -2.88
N PRO A 164 23.40 -8.00 -2.40
CA PRO A 164 21.94 -7.82 -2.48
C PRO A 164 21.46 -7.60 -3.91
N ASN A 165 20.40 -8.32 -4.27
CA ASN A 165 19.61 -8.11 -5.49
C ASN A 165 18.53 -7.03 -5.29
N GLN A 166 18.27 -6.63 -4.04
CA GLN A 166 17.33 -5.55 -3.70
C GLN A 166 17.86 -4.64 -2.59
N VAL A 167 17.65 -3.34 -2.77
CA VAL A 167 17.75 -2.34 -1.71
C VAL A 167 16.49 -1.50 -1.73
N PHE A 168 16.03 -1.10 -0.55
CA PHE A 168 14.81 -0.31 -0.37
C PHE A 168 15.13 0.99 0.37
N LEU A 169 14.50 2.09 -0.05
CA LEU A 169 14.47 3.38 0.64
C LEU A 169 13.02 3.86 0.69
N ASP A 170 12.58 4.28 1.88
CA ASP A 170 11.21 4.77 2.15
C ASP A 170 10.12 3.73 1.80
N GLY A 171 10.44 2.45 1.93
CA GLY A 171 9.55 1.33 1.56
C GLY A 171 9.60 0.94 0.07
N ALA A 172 10.13 1.79 -0.82
CA ALA A 172 10.23 1.52 -2.24
C ALA A 172 11.59 0.92 -2.63
N ARG A 173 11.59 0.01 -3.62
CA ARG A 173 12.81 -0.53 -4.25
C ARG A 173 13.61 0.58 -4.93
N ILE A 174 14.93 0.48 -4.94
CA ILE A 174 15.83 1.37 -5.71
C ILE A 174 16.68 0.57 -6.71
N ASP A 175 17.13 1.22 -7.78
CA ASP A 175 17.74 0.52 -8.93
C ASP A 175 19.18 0.09 -8.67
N SER A 176 19.54 -1.11 -9.15
CA SER A 176 20.94 -1.55 -9.18
C SER A 176 21.72 -0.83 -10.29
N SER A 177 22.99 -0.52 -10.05
CA SER A 177 23.82 0.23 -11.00
C SER A 177 25.20 -0.41 -11.23
N SER A 178 25.63 -0.38 -12.49
CA SER A 178 26.98 -0.77 -12.93
C SER A 178 27.99 0.40 -12.95
N SER A 179 27.58 1.61 -12.58
CA SER A 179 28.46 2.79 -12.42
C SER A 179 29.42 2.61 -11.24
N ALA A 180 30.60 3.21 -11.31
CA ALA A 180 31.52 3.25 -10.16
C ALA A 180 30.87 3.97 -8.96
N PRO A 181 31.19 3.63 -7.70
CA PRO A 181 30.52 4.21 -6.52
C PRO A 181 30.43 5.75 -6.51
N GLY A 182 31.50 6.45 -6.86
CA GLY A 182 31.50 7.93 -6.95
C GLY A 182 30.75 8.52 -8.16
N SER A 183 29.98 7.71 -8.89
CA SER A 183 29.20 8.08 -10.07
C SER A 183 27.86 7.34 -10.12
N LEU A 184 27.37 6.85 -8.96
CA LEU A 184 26.01 6.34 -8.82
C LEU A 184 25.00 7.47 -9.00
N ALA A 185 23.95 7.22 -9.79
CA ALA A 185 22.84 8.16 -9.93
C ALA A 185 21.96 8.18 -8.65
N PRO A 186 21.23 9.27 -8.37
CA PRO A 186 20.25 9.33 -7.29
C PRO A 186 19.31 8.12 -7.27
N ARG A 187 19.00 7.60 -6.07
CA ARG A 187 18.19 6.37 -5.86
C ARG A 187 18.71 5.15 -6.65
N THR A 188 20.03 4.97 -6.67
CA THR A 188 20.65 3.74 -7.16
C THR A 188 21.64 3.16 -6.17
N TYR A 189 21.89 1.85 -6.25
CA TYR A 189 22.86 1.17 -5.41
C TYR A 189 23.83 0.32 -6.23
N ARG A 190 24.99 0.03 -5.64
CA ARG A 190 25.95 -0.94 -6.15
C ARG A 190 26.66 -1.65 -5.01
N TRP A 191 26.61 -2.98 -5.01
CA TRP A 191 27.52 -3.77 -4.20
C TRP A 191 28.89 -3.91 -4.87
N VAL A 192 29.96 -3.84 -4.07
CA VAL A 192 31.34 -4.05 -4.51
C VAL A 192 31.98 -5.09 -3.59
N SER A 193 32.35 -6.23 -4.17
CA SER A 193 32.99 -7.34 -3.45
C SER A 193 34.22 -6.88 -2.66
N GLY A 194 34.29 -7.29 -1.40
CA GLY A 194 35.35 -6.90 -0.47
C GLY A 194 35.29 -5.46 0.07
N SER A 195 34.34 -4.62 -0.39
CA SER A 195 34.16 -3.24 0.08
C SER A 195 32.82 -3.04 0.81
N GLY A 196 31.73 -3.58 0.26
CA GLY A 196 30.38 -3.45 0.82
C GLY A 196 29.36 -2.88 -0.16
N LEU A 197 28.21 -2.46 0.36
CA LEU A 197 27.10 -1.88 -0.39
C LEU A 197 27.22 -0.36 -0.45
N TYR A 198 27.32 0.20 -1.66
CA TYR A 198 27.18 1.63 -1.90
C TYR A 198 25.74 1.97 -2.29
N VAL A 199 25.16 2.99 -1.66
CA VAL A 199 23.82 3.52 -1.99
C VAL A 199 23.93 5.01 -2.23
N ASN A 200 23.46 5.48 -3.38
CA ASN A 200 23.11 6.88 -3.56
C ASN A 200 21.64 7.06 -3.15
N SER A 201 21.40 7.73 -2.03
CA SER A 201 20.06 7.95 -1.47
C SER A 201 19.20 8.91 -2.31
N GLY A 202 19.83 9.73 -3.16
CA GLY A 202 19.19 10.88 -3.81
C GLY A 202 18.86 12.02 -2.84
N GLY A 203 19.53 12.07 -1.68
CA GLY A 203 19.39 13.13 -0.67
C GLY A 203 19.20 12.57 0.73
N GLY A 204 20.05 13.02 1.67
CA GLY A 204 20.09 12.54 3.05
C GLY A 204 20.87 11.23 3.21
N SER A 205 20.99 10.71 4.44
CA SER A 205 21.63 9.42 4.70
C SER A 205 20.61 8.27 4.62
N PRO A 206 20.99 7.03 4.21
CA PRO A 206 20.03 5.94 3.99
C PRO A 206 19.28 5.50 5.25
N ASP A 207 19.88 5.65 6.43
CA ASP A 207 19.24 5.41 7.73
C ASP A 207 18.02 6.32 7.95
N ALA A 208 18.16 7.63 7.67
CA ALA A 208 17.06 8.60 7.68
C ALA A 208 16.00 8.35 6.58
N ARG A 209 16.25 7.40 5.67
CA ARG A 209 15.38 6.97 4.56
C ARG A 209 14.87 5.54 4.76
N ARG A 210 14.81 5.07 6.02
CA ARG A 210 14.29 3.74 6.41
C ARG A 210 14.89 2.61 5.56
N ALA A 211 16.21 2.65 5.33
CA ALA A 211 16.87 1.71 4.43
C ALA A 211 16.65 0.25 4.87
N ARG A 212 16.34 -0.62 3.91
CA ARG A 212 16.39 -2.08 4.08
C ARG A 212 17.20 -2.72 2.96
N VAL A 213 17.92 -3.78 3.26
CA VAL A 213 18.81 -4.48 2.32
C VAL A 213 18.39 -5.94 2.23
N GLY A 214 18.01 -6.40 1.03
CA GLY A 214 17.61 -7.78 0.79
C GLY A 214 18.75 -8.75 1.13
N HIS A 215 18.43 -9.86 1.80
CA HIS A 215 19.44 -10.83 2.26
C HIS A 215 18.97 -12.30 2.15
N ARG A 216 17.67 -12.56 2.27
CA ARG A 216 17.10 -13.92 2.30
C ARG A 216 16.41 -14.24 0.98
N ASN A 217 16.73 -15.39 0.38
CA ASN A 217 16.17 -15.79 -0.90
C ASN A 217 14.66 -16.06 -0.84
N TYR A 218 14.18 -16.60 0.28
CA TYR A 218 12.78 -16.99 0.45
C TYR A 218 12.19 -16.47 1.76
N GLY A 219 10.89 -16.21 1.77
CA GLY A 219 10.11 -16.06 3.00
C GLY A 219 9.77 -17.44 3.55
N PHE A 220 9.10 -18.26 2.73
CA PHE A 220 8.86 -19.68 3.02
C PHE A 220 9.50 -20.58 1.95
N ALA A 221 10.15 -21.66 2.39
CA ALA A 221 10.77 -22.65 1.53
C ALA A 221 10.37 -24.08 1.93
N LEU A 222 9.71 -24.78 1.02
CA LEU A 222 9.29 -26.17 1.14
C LEU A 222 9.99 -27.00 0.06
N SER A 223 10.61 -28.10 0.46
CA SER A 223 11.24 -29.05 -0.47
C SER A 223 10.88 -30.48 -0.09
N SER A 224 10.25 -31.23 -1.00
CA SER A 224 9.74 -32.59 -0.75
C SER A 224 8.86 -32.66 0.51
N ARG A 225 7.90 -31.72 0.65
CA ARG A 225 6.96 -31.64 1.78
C ARG A 225 5.53 -31.87 1.34
N SER A 226 4.75 -32.49 2.21
CA SER A 226 3.35 -32.80 1.94
C SER A 226 2.46 -32.53 3.14
N TRP A 227 1.18 -32.28 2.90
CA TRP A 227 0.19 -31.98 3.94
C TRP A 227 0.63 -30.83 4.85
N VAL A 228 1.10 -29.75 4.23
CA VAL A 228 1.50 -28.51 4.91
C VAL A 228 0.51 -27.41 4.53
N VAL A 229 0.18 -26.54 5.49
CA VAL A 229 -0.57 -25.31 5.24
C VAL A 229 0.34 -24.12 5.63
N VAL A 230 0.45 -23.14 4.74
CA VAL A 230 0.97 -21.79 5.02
C VAL A 230 -0.22 -20.85 4.89
N ASP A 231 -0.52 -20.07 5.93
CA ASP A 231 -1.75 -19.27 6.00
C ASP A 231 -1.58 -17.90 6.68
N GLY A 232 -2.00 -16.83 5.99
CA GLY A 232 -2.24 -15.51 6.59
C GLY A 232 -1.02 -14.59 6.78
N PHE A 233 0.11 -14.83 6.12
CA PHE A 233 1.34 -14.06 6.29
C PHE A 233 1.46 -12.90 5.32
N THR A 234 2.04 -11.78 5.76
CA THR A 234 2.67 -10.83 4.85
C THR A 234 4.10 -11.30 4.57
N VAL A 235 4.45 -11.58 3.32
CA VAL A 235 5.81 -11.96 2.89
C VAL A 235 6.37 -10.85 2.02
N THR A 236 7.55 -10.31 2.35
CA THR A 236 8.11 -9.16 1.65
C THR A 236 9.63 -9.20 1.53
N GLY A 237 10.21 -8.46 0.58
CA GLY A 237 11.66 -8.17 0.54
C GLY A 237 12.59 -9.35 0.26
N THR A 238 12.10 -10.41 -0.41
CA THR A 238 12.85 -11.67 -0.60
C THR A 238 13.68 -11.68 -1.89
N GLU A 239 14.96 -12.02 -1.76
CA GLU A 239 16.00 -11.95 -2.81
C GLU A 239 15.79 -12.93 -3.99
N ASP A 240 14.84 -13.87 -3.89
CA ASP A 240 14.39 -14.70 -5.01
C ASP A 240 12.87 -14.84 -5.05
N ARG A 241 12.27 -15.67 -4.17
CA ARG A 241 10.82 -15.97 -4.17
C ARG A 241 10.16 -15.54 -2.87
N GLY A 242 8.89 -15.18 -2.87
CA GLY A 242 8.14 -15.03 -1.61
C GLY A 242 7.95 -16.38 -0.93
N ILE A 243 7.19 -17.27 -1.59
CA ILE A 243 6.86 -18.61 -1.12
C ILE A 243 7.31 -19.62 -2.18
N HIS A 244 8.20 -20.55 -1.81
CA HIS A 244 8.80 -21.51 -2.74
C HIS A 244 8.50 -22.97 -2.38
N LEU A 245 7.86 -23.70 -3.29
CA LEU A 245 7.59 -25.13 -3.19
C LEU A 245 8.39 -25.88 -4.27
N SER A 246 9.19 -26.86 -3.88
CA SER A 246 10.14 -27.56 -4.76
C SER A 246 10.25 -29.06 -4.47
N GLY A 247 10.96 -29.79 -5.33
CA GLY A 247 11.39 -31.17 -5.05
C GLY A 247 10.23 -32.14 -4.80
N SER A 248 9.15 -32.03 -5.58
CA SER A 248 7.95 -32.88 -5.44
C SER A 248 7.21 -32.71 -4.10
N CYS A 249 7.00 -31.44 -3.70
CA CYS A 249 5.96 -31.13 -2.71
C CYS A 249 4.58 -31.59 -3.22
N SER A 250 3.70 -32.01 -2.30
CA SER A 250 2.33 -32.37 -2.69
C SER A 250 1.28 -32.28 -1.59
N ASN A 251 0.02 -31.96 -1.91
CA ASN A 251 -1.02 -31.71 -0.90
C ASN A 251 -0.61 -30.56 0.05
N VAL A 252 -0.18 -29.42 -0.51
CA VAL A 252 0.19 -28.22 0.26
C VAL A 252 -0.82 -27.12 -0.06
N THR A 253 -1.28 -26.40 0.97
CA THR A 253 -2.10 -25.20 0.82
C THR A 253 -1.28 -23.97 1.13
N VAL A 254 -1.41 -22.93 0.30
CA VAL A 254 -0.88 -21.58 0.51
C VAL A 254 -2.09 -20.64 0.42
N SER A 255 -2.47 -19.99 1.53
CA SER A 255 -3.69 -19.18 1.56
C SER A 255 -3.66 -17.91 2.40
N HIS A 256 -4.46 -16.93 2.00
CA HIS A 256 -4.60 -15.64 2.70
C HIS A 256 -3.27 -14.87 2.87
N ASP A 257 -2.23 -15.22 2.12
CA ASP A 257 -0.93 -14.56 2.17
C ASP A 257 -0.92 -13.29 1.31
N THR A 258 -0.28 -12.24 1.80
CA THR A 258 0.08 -11.06 1.01
C THR A 258 1.56 -11.13 0.66
N VAL A 259 1.88 -11.41 -0.61
CA VAL A 259 3.26 -11.59 -1.07
C VAL A 259 3.67 -10.42 -1.95
N SER A 260 4.66 -9.65 -1.51
CA SER A 260 5.12 -8.44 -2.21
C SER A 260 6.63 -8.34 -2.34
N PHE A 261 7.10 -7.53 -3.29
CA PHE A 261 8.52 -7.19 -3.42
C PHE A 261 9.49 -8.39 -3.43
N ALA A 262 9.08 -9.55 -3.93
CA ALA A 262 10.04 -10.58 -4.28
C ALA A 262 10.96 -10.05 -5.39
N ASN A 263 12.24 -10.44 -5.39
CA ASN A 263 13.17 -10.13 -6.48
C ASN A 263 12.83 -10.86 -7.79
N LYS A 264 11.96 -11.85 -7.71
CA LYS A 264 11.65 -12.77 -8.78
C LYS A 264 10.19 -13.23 -8.55
N MET A 265 9.79 -14.48 -8.77
CA MET A 265 8.36 -14.84 -8.63
C MET A 265 7.84 -14.80 -7.18
N GLY A 266 6.62 -14.29 -6.97
CA GLY A 266 5.97 -14.20 -5.65
C GLY A 266 5.71 -15.58 -5.02
N ILE A 267 4.79 -16.35 -5.59
CA ILE A 267 4.53 -17.75 -5.20
C ILE A 267 5.02 -18.66 -6.32
N TYR A 268 5.97 -19.56 -6.03
CA TYR A 268 6.62 -20.41 -7.04
C TYR A 268 6.63 -21.89 -6.66
N THR A 269 5.95 -22.69 -7.47
CA THR A 269 5.91 -24.16 -7.34
C THR A 269 6.60 -24.82 -8.53
N THR A 270 7.37 -25.89 -8.27
CA THR A 270 8.11 -26.59 -9.33
C THR A 270 8.20 -28.10 -9.09
N GLY A 271 7.80 -28.88 -10.09
CA GLY A 271 7.69 -30.34 -10.06
C GLY A 271 6.79 -30.87 -8.94
N ALA A 272 5.72 -30.14 -8.59
CA ALA A 272 4.84 -30.41 -7.45
C ALA A 272 3.49 -31.03 -7.89
N SER A 273 2.65 -31.47 -6.95
CA SER A 273 1.30 -31.96 -7.31
C SER A 273 0.25 -31.77 -6.23
N ALA A 274 -1.03 -31.62 -6.60
CA ALA A 274 -2.11 -31.37 -5.63
C ALA A 274 -1.79 -30.18 -4.70
N ILE A 275 -1.29 -29.08 -5.25
CA ILE A 275 -1.08 -27.82 -4.53
C ILE A 275 -2.35 -26.98 -4.65
N VAL A 276 -2.75 -26.34 -3.56
CA VAL A 276 -3.85 -25.36 -3.54
C VAL A 276 -3.25 -24.00 -3.22
N ILE A 277 -3.28 -23.07 -4.18
CA ILE A 277 -2.87 -21.68 -3.98
C ILE A 277 -4.16 -20.86 -4.02
N ARG A 278 -4.61 -20.33 -2.88
CA ARG A 278 -5.91 -19.67 -2.81
C ARG A 278 -6.02 -18.41 -1.97
N SER A 279 -6.84 -17.46 -2.40
CA SER A 279 -7.16 -16.25 -1.61
C SER A 279 -5.93 -15.43 -1.23
N ASN A 280 -4.87 -15.44 -2.06
CA ASN A 280 -3.63 -14.68 -1.83
C ASN A 280 -3.63 -13.39 -2.66
N MET A 281 -2.94 -12.36 -2.16
CA MET A 281 -2.67 -11.12 -2.89
C MET A 281 -1.18 -11.07 -3.24
N VAL A 282 -0.82 -11.06 -4.53
CA VAL A 282 0.57 -11.21 -4.99
C VAL A 282 0.98 -10.09 -5.94
N HIS A 283 1.84 -9.17 -5.48
CA HIS A 283 2.05 -7.91 -6.19
C HIS A 283 3.45 -7.30 -6.10
N ASP A 284 3.74 -6.35 -7.00
CA ASP A 284 4.99 -5.57 -7.04
C ASP A 284 6.28 -6.44 -6.99
N CYS A 285 6.18 -7.68 -7.49
CA CYS A 285 7.29 -8.63 -7.59
C CYS A 285 8.09 -8.40 -8.88
N ASN A 286 9.39 -8.69 -8.85
CA ASN A 286 10.30 -8.42 -9.98
C ASN A 286 10.27 -9.50 -11.09
N HIS A 287 9.22 -10.32 -11.12
CA HIS A 287 8.90 -11.34 -12.14
C HIS A 287 7.43 -11.74 -11.96
N HIS A 288 7.00 -12.94 -12.39
CA HIS A 288 5.58 -13.35 -12.29
C HIS A 288 5.03 -13.32 -10.86
N GLY A 289 3.73 -13.04 -10.70
CA GLY A 289 3.09 -13.17 -9.39
C GLY A 289 3.08 -14.62 -8.91
N ILE A 290 2.31 -15.48 -9.58
CA ILE A 290 2.22 -16.92 -9.29
C ILE A 290 2.82 -17.73 -10.44
N ALA A 291 3.62 -18.76 -10.15
CA ALA A 291 4.22 -19.62 -11.18
C ALA A 291 4.22 -21.11 -10.82
N LEU A 292 3.79 -21.95 -11.77
CA LEU A 292 3.78 -23.42 -11.70
C LEU A 292 4.67 -23.97 -12.83
N THR A 293 5.74 -24.69 -12.52
CA THR A 293 6.67 -25.19 -13.56
C THR A 293 7.06 -26.67 -13.45
N ALA A 294 7.66 -27.18 -14.52
CA ALA A 294 8.49 -28.39 -14.54
C ALA A 294 7.76 -29.67 -14.08
N GLY A 295 6.59 -29.94 -14.66
CA GLY A 295 5.76 -31.10 -14.36
C GLY A 295 4.82 -30.88 -13.17
N THR A 296 4.52 -29.63 -12.81
CA THR A 296 3.55 -29.35 -11.75
C THR A 296 2.13 -29.66 -12.26
N THR A 297 1.38 -30.51 -11.56
CA THR A 297 0.13 -31.09 -12.09
C THR A 297 -0.92 -31.37 -11.02
N GLY A 298 -2.20 -31.38 -11.40
CA GLY A 298 -3.33 -31.62 -10.50
C GLY A 298 -3.46 -30.58 -9.39
N CYS A 299 -2.97 -29.36 -9.62
CA CYS A 299 -3.04 -28.25 -8.67
C CYS A 299 -4.24 -27.34 -8.96
N THR A 300 -4.70 -26.61 -7.94
CA THR A 300 -5.75 -25.60 -8.04
C THR A 300 -5.17 -24.25 -7.67
N VAL A 301 -5.31 -23.27 -8.56
CA VAL A 301 -5.02 -21.86 -8.30
C VAL A 301 -6.35 -21.13 -8.32
N GLU A 302 -6.84 -20.67 -7.16
CA GLU A 302 -8.20 -20.11 -7.05
C GLU A 302 -8.29 -18.84 -6.21
N ASP A 303 -9.23 -17.94 -6.53
CA ASP A 303 -9.55 -16.79 -5.67
C ASP A 303 -8.36 -15.84 -5.37
N ASN A 304 -7.28 -15.87 -6.16
CA ASN A 304 -6.09 -15.03 -5.94
C ASN A 304 -6.19 -13.72 -6.73
N GLU A 305 -5.58 -12.65 -6.21
CA GLU A 305 -5.42 -11.36 -6.90
C GLU A 305 -3.92 -11.10 -7.16
N SER A 306 -3.54 -10.88 -8.42
CA SER A 306 -2.13 -10.80 -8.84
C SER A 306 -1.88 -9.61 -9.78
N PHE A 307 -1.08 -8.63 -9.34
CA PHE A 307 -0.95 -7.34 -10.04
C PHE A 307 0.38 -6.59 -9.91
N ARG A 308 0.64 -5.66 -10.84
CA ARG A 308 1.85 -4.80 -10.90
C ARG A 308 3.18 -5.55 -10.83
N ASN A 309 3.17 -6.82 -11.23
CA ASN A 309 4.36 -7.64 -11.31
C ASN A 309 5.15 -7.27 -12.57
N ALA A 310 6.47 -7.05 -12.46
CA ALA A 310 7.29 -6.46 -13.54
C ALA A 310 8.76 -6.92 -13.53
N VAL A 311 9.31 -7.34 -14.67
CA VAL A 311 10.77 -7.52 -14.85
C VAL A 311 11.37 -6.19 -15.36
N PRO A 312 12.33 -5.56 -14.66
CA PRO A 312 12.93 -4.32 -15.12
C PRO A 312 13.56 -4.44 -16.53
N GLY A 313 13.09 -3.61 -17.48
CA GLY A 313 13.64 -3.52 -18.83
C GLY A 313 13.25 -4.62 -19.82
N VAL A 314 12.48 -5.63 -19.40
CA VAL A 314 11.98 -6.71 -20.27
C VAL A 314 10.52 -6.95 -19.95
N ARG A 315 9.64 -7.03 -20.95
CA ARG A 315 8.25 -7.41 -20.74
C ARG A 315 8.16 -8.93 -20.64
N SER A 316 8.03 -9.45 -19.41
CA SER A 316 7.97 -10.90 -19.13
C SER A 316 7.41 -11.26 -17.74
N ALA A 317 6.66 -10.37 -17.10
CA ALA A 317 6.07 -10.61 -15.77
C ALA A 317 4.55 -10.75 -15.86
N ASN A 318 4.12 -12.00 -15.96
CA ASN A 318 2.72 -12.39 -15.95
C ASN A 318 2.09 -12.41 -14.55
N GLY A 319 0.77 -12.28 -14.47
CA GLY A 319 0.01 -12.47 -13.22
C GLY A 319 0.10 -13.92 -12.72
N ILE A 320 -0.19 -14.88 -13.60
CA ILE A 320 -0.03 -16.33 -13.38
C ILE A 320 0.72 -16.95 -14.57
N TYR A 321 1.67 -17.85 -14.30
CA TYR A 321 2.55 -18.46 -15.31
C TYR A 321 2.65 -19.98 -15.18
N LEU A 322 2.44 -20.71 -16.29
CA LEU A 322 2.53 -22.17 -16.34
C LEU A 322 3.51 -22.62 -17.42
N TYR A 323 4.63 -23.24 -17.03
CA TYR A 323 5.61 -23.81 -17.99
C TYR A 323 5.83 -25.31 -17.77
N GLY A 324 5.40 -26.13 -18.73
CA GLY A 324 5.48 -27.59 -18.64
C GLY A 324 4.64 -28.16 -17.49
N SER A 325 3.50 -27.55 -17.19
CA SER A 325 2.67 -27.83 -16.00
C SER A 325 1.24 -28.22 -16.41
N PRO A 326 1.01 -29.48 -16.82
CA PRO A 326 -0.27 -29.91 -17.39
C PRO A 326 -1.30 -30.30 -16.33
N GLY A 327 -2.59 -30.28 -16.71
CA GLY A 327 -3.67 -30.81 -15.88
C GLY A 327 -3.89 -30.03 -14.58
N ASN A 328 -3.83 -28.70 -14.63
CA ASN A 328 -4.09 -27.82 -13.50
C ASN A 328 -5.40 -27.04 -13.69
N VAL A 329 -6.03 -26.65 -12.58
CA VAL A 329 -7.25 -25.85 -12.55
C VAL A 329 -6.95 -24.43 -12.11
N LEU A 330 -7.39 -23.45 -12.89
CA LEU A 330 -7.32 -22.03 -12.58
C LEU A 330 -8.74 -21.46 -12.52
N ARG A 331 -9.18 -20.93 -11.39
CA ARG A 331 -10.55 -20.41 -11.29
C ARG A 331 -10.72 -19.18 -10.40
N ARG A 332 -11.59 -18.25 -10.78
CA ARG A 332 -11.91 -17.05 -9.96
C ARG A 332 -10.67 -16.22 -9.57
N ASN A 333 -9.60 -16.26 -10.37
CA ASN A 333 -8.43 -15.41 -10.14
C ASN A 333 -8.58 -14.07 -10.85
N ARG A 334 -8.12 -13.00 -10.19
CA ARG A 334 -8.06 -11.63 -10.72
C ARG A 334 -6.61 -11.31 -11.10
N THR A 335 -6.33 -11.06 -12.38
CA THR A 335 -4.97 -10.75 -12.87
C THR A 335 -4.95 -9.44 -13.64
N HIS A 336 -4.29 -8.42 -13.10
CA HIS A 336 -4.36 -7.07 -13.69
C HIS A 336 -3.12 -6.21 -13.49
N ASP A 337 -2.95 -5.19 -14.33
CA ASP A 337 -1.80 -4.26 -14.29
C ASP A 337 -0.43 -4.95 -14.29
N ASN A 338 -0.34 -6.23 -14.67
CA ASN A 338 0.92 -6.96 -14.79
C ASN A 338 1.63 -6.48 -16.05
N GLN A 339 2.96 -6.49 -16.02
CA GLN A 339 3.75 -5.91 -17.10
C GLN A 339 3.59 -6.65 -18.43
N ASP A 340 3.27 -7.95 -18.40
CA ASP A 340 3.12 -8.82 -19.57
C ASP A 340 1.69 -9.42 -19.60
N THR A 341 1.48 -10.73 -19.59
CA THR A 341 0.16 -11.36 -19.71
C THR A 341 -0.54 -11.59 -18.36
N GLY A 342 -1.88 -11.59 -18.32
CA GLY A 342 -2.64 -11.96 -17.11
C GLY A 342 -2.41 -13.42 -16.69
N ILE A 343 -2.77 -14.38 -17.56
CA ILE A 343 -2.55 -15.82 -17.36
C ILE A 343 -1.86 -16.43 -18.61
N ASP A 344 -0.68 -17.04 -18.43
CA ASP A 344 0.18 -17.52 -19.52
C ASP A 344 0.44 -19.04 -19.46
N PHE A 345 0.01 -19.76 -20.49
CA PHE A 345 0.18 -21.20 -20.71
C PHE A 345 1.30 -21.48 -21.72
N GLN A 346 2.52 -21.58 -21.21
CA GLN A 346 3.75 -21.88 -21.96
C GLN A 346 3.92 -23.39 -22.27
N PRO A 347 4.96 -23.80 -23.04
CA PRO A 347 5.02 -25.13 -23.65
C PRO A 347 4.87 -26.31 -22.69
N GLY A 348 3.94 -27.21 -23.01
CA GLY A 348 3.68 -28.43 -22.25
C GLY A 348 2.79 -28.24 -21.01
N SER A 349 2.14 -27.08 -20.84
CA SER A 349 1.13 -26.84 -19.80
C SER A 349 -0.28 -27.28 -20.23
N ASN A 350 -0.33 -28.45 -20.88
CA ASN A 350 -1.49 -28.99 -21.59
C ASN A 350 -2.65 -29.37 -20.67
N ASP A 351 -3.84 -29.55 -21.25
CA ASP A 351 -5.01 -30.15 -20.61
C ASP A 351 -5.41 -29.46 -19.28
N CYS A 352 -5.15 -28.15 -19.18
CA CYS A 352 -5.57 -27.33 -18.05
C CYS A 352 -7.04 -26.90 -18.20
N VAL A 353 -7.66 -26.52 -17.08
CA VAL A 353 -9.03 -25.98 -17.07
C VAL A 353 -8.99 -24.59 -16.43
N SER A 354 -9.53 -23.60 -17.13
CA SER A 354 -9.61 -22.20 -16.74
C SER A 354 -11.07 -21.79 -16.72
N TYR A 355 -11.58 -21.27 -15.60
CA TYR A 355 -12.94 -20.75 -15.55
C TYR A 355 -13.20 -19.64 -14.54
N LEU A 356 -14.10 -18.72 -14.89
CA LEU A 356 -14.49 -17.58 -14.04
C LEU A 356 -13.31 -16.67 -13.64
N ASN A 357 -12.18 -16.66 -14.35
CA ASN A 357 -11.06 -15.76 -14.09
C ASN A 357 -11.30 -14.40 -14.76
N GLN A 358 -10.78 -13.34 -14.17
CA GLN A 358 -10.86 -11.96 -14.66
C GLN A 358 -9.46 -11.42 -14.97
N SER A 359 -9.21 -11.07 -16.23
CA SER A 359 -7.90 -10.59 -16.70
C SER A 359 -8.00 -9.24 -17.39
N TRP A 360 -7.46 -8.16 -16.80
CA TRP A 360 -7.62 -6.82 -17.35
C TRP A 360 -6.42 -5.89 -17.20
N HIS A 361 -6.27 -4.93 -18.12
CA HIS A 361 -5.19 -3.93 -18.12
C HIS A 361 -3.75 -4.51 -18.05
N ASN A 362 -3.53 -5.75 -18.44
CA ASN A 362 -2.18 -6.31 -18.49
C ASN A 362 -1.41 -5.78 -19.72
N GLY A 363 -0.09 -5.66 -19.59
CA GLY A 363 0.80 -5.06 -20.59
C GLY A 363 1.06 -5.89 -21.85
N ASP A 364 0.50 -7.10 -21.92
CA ASP A 364 0.37 -7.90 -23.13
C ASP A 364 -1.03 -8.50 -23.27
N HIS A 365 -1.19 -9.82 -23.11
CA HIS A 365 -2.44 -10.53 -23.35
C HIS A 365 -3.31 -10.66 -22.09
N GLY A 366 -4.60 -10.91 -22.25
CA GLY A 366 -5.46 -11.37 -21.16
C GLY A 366 -5.10 -12.79 -20.75
N PHE A 367 -5.14 -13.70 -21.73
CA PHE A 367 -4.77 -15.11 -21.66
C PHE A 367 -3.89 -15.46 -22.88
N ASP A 368 -2.75 -16.12 -22.67
CA ASP A 368 -1.84 -16.53 -23.74
C ASP A 368 -1.54 -18.04 -23.70
N HIS A 369 -1.40 -18.66 -24.86
CA HIS A 369 -1.13 -20.09 -25.04
C HIS A 369 -0.05 -20.28 -26.10
N LEU A 370 1.17 -20.58 -25.66
CA LEU A 370 2.30 -20.86 -26.54
C LEU A 370 2.73 -22.32 -26.42
N ARG A 371 2.38 -23.14 -27.42
CA ARG A 371 2.61 -24.62 -27.44
C ARG A 371 1.94 -25.34 -26.26
N SER A 372 0.75 -24.90 -25.86
CA SER A 372 -0.06 -25.54 -24.82
C SER A 372 -1.37 -26.07 -25.41
N THR A 373 -1.57 -27.38 -25.36
CA THR A 373 -2.68 -28.05 -26.06
C THR A 373 -3.82 -28.43 -25.12
N GLY A 374 -5.06 -28.38 -25.60
CA GLY A 374 -6.21 -28.98 -24.90
C GLY A 374 -6.73 -28.20 -23.70
N THR A 375 -6.32 -26.95 -23.48
CA THR A 375 -6.86 -26.13 -22.40
C THR A 375 -8.35 -25.82 -22.65
N ILE A 376 -9.17 -25.92 -21.61
CA ILE A 376 -10.59 -25.53 -21.66
C ILE A 376 -10.75 -24.21 -20.92
N HIS A 377 -11.35 -23.22 -21.59
CA HIS A 377 -11.82 -21.97 -21.02
C HIS A 377 -13.34 -21.96 -20.95
N ALA A 378 -13.89 -21.72 -19.76
CA ALA A 378 -15.33 -21.60 -19.54
C ALA A 378 -15.63 -20.34 -18.72
N CYS A 379 -16.47 -19.44 -19.20
CA CYS A 379 -16.90 -18.26 -18.44
C CYS A 379 -15.76 -17.32 -17.98
N ASP A 380 -14.60 -17.31 -18.65
CA ASP A 380 -13.49 -16.37 -18.36
C ASP A 380 -13.77 -14.97 -18.95
N VAL A 381 -13.17 -13.93 -18.36
CA VAL A 381 -13.30 -12.53 -18.81
C VAL A 381 -11.93 -11.92 -19.11
N ALA A 382 -11.78 -11.31 -20.29
CA ALA A 382 -10.60 -10.54 -20.68
C ALA A 382 -10.97 -9.13 -21.15
N PHE A 383 -10.47 -8.09 -20.47
CA PHE A 383 -10.87 -6.70 -20.72
C PHE A 383 -9.66 -5.75 -20.86
N GLY A 384 -9.61 -4.96 -21.94
CA GLY A 384 -8.71 -3.80 -22.01
C GLY A 384 -7.22 -4.12 -21.93
N ASN A 385 -6.80 -5.35 -22.26
CA ASN A 385 -5.38 -5.73 -22.26
C ASN A 385 -4.65 -5.08 -23.47
N TYR A 386 -3.34 -4.85 -23.34
CA TYR A 386 -2.57 -4.07 -24.32
C TYR A 386 -2.48 -4.74 -25.70
N ARG A 387 -2.52 -6.07 -25.74
CA ARG A 387 -2.73 -6.88 -26.95
C ARG A 387 -3.97 -7.76 -26.79
N GLU A 388 -3.99 -8.97 -27.36
CA GLU A 388 -5.18 -9.80 -27.45
C GLU A 388 -5.77 -10.20 -26.10
N GLY A 389 -7.09 -10.36 -26.06
CA GLY A 389 -7.77 -10.92 -24.89
C GLY A 389 -7.43 -12.39 -24.73
N PHE A 390 -7.47 -13.14 -25.84
CA PHE A 390 -7.03 -14.53 -25.95
C PHE A 390 -6.07 -14.71 -27.13
N SER A 391 -4.85 -15.19 -26.84
CA SER A 391 -3.83 -15.56 -27.82
C SER A 391 -3.61 -17.07 -27.83
N ILE A 392 -3.98 -17.73 -28.93
CA ILE A 392 -3.85 -19.19 -29.11
C ILE A 392 -2.84 -19.47 -30.23
N GLU A 393 -1.57 -19.67 -29.89
CA GLU A 393 -0.49 -19.71 -30.88
C GLU A 393 0.57 -20.80 -30.73
N GLY A 394 1.28 -21.06 -31.83
CA GLY A 394 2.46 -21.92 -31.86
C GLY A 394 2.15 -23.38 -31.54
N HIS A 395 1.19 -24.00 -32.21
CA HIS A 395 0.73 -25.38 -32.00
C HIS A 395 -0.05 -25.63 -30.69
N SER A 396 -0.75 -24.63 -30.18
CA SER A 396 -1.70 -24.73 -29.07
C SER A 396 -3.04 -25.34 -29.51
N SER A 397 -2.96 -26.53 -30.13
CA SER A 397 -4.10 -27.25 -30.71
C SER A 397 -5.06 -27.81 -29.66
N GLY A 398 -6.35 -27.92 -29.99
CA GLY A 398 -7.35 -28.54 -29.10
C GLY A 398 -7.87 -27.63 -27.99
N THR A 399 -7.42 -26.38 -27.90
CA THR A 399 -7.92 -25.39 -26.93
C THR A 399 -9.39 -25.03 -27.23
N GLN A 400 -10.18 -24.83 -26.19
CA GLN A 400 -11.62 -24.59 -26.29
C GLN A 400 -12.04 -23.35 -25.50
N LEU A 401 -12.86 -22.48 -26.08
CA LEU A 401 -13.42 -21.29 -25.43
C LEU A 401 -14.96 -21.36 -25.46
N HIS A 402 -15.59 -21.38 -24.29
CA HIS A 402 -17.05 -21.42 -24.13
C HIS A 402 -17.51 -20.35 -23.14
N ASN A 403 -18.60 -19.65 -23.43
CA ASN A 403 -19.20 -18.64 -22.53
C ASN A 403 -18.26 -17.51 -22.06
N CYS A 404 -17.11 -17.29 -22.70
CA CYS A 404 -16.15 -16.28 -22.31
C CYS A 404 -16.57 -14.90 -22.81
N ILE A 405 -16.21 -13.83 -22.09
CA ILE A 405 -16.43 -12.44 -22.54
C ILE A 405 -15.08 -11.74 -22.75
N VAL A 406 -14.88 -11.22 -23.95
CA VAL A 406 -13.61 -10.65 -24.41
C VAL A 406 -13.90 -9.28 -25.01
N VAL A 407 -13.38 -8.23 -24.37
CA VAL A 407 -13.76 -6.84 -24.64
C VAL A 407 -12.57 -5.89 -24.71
N ASP A 408 -12.55 -5.04 -25.73
CA ASP A 408 -11.65 -3.89 -25.86
C ASP A 408 -10.16 -4.23 -25.74
N ASN A 409 -9.76 -5.44 -26.14
CA ASN A 409 -8.37 -5.87 -26.10
C ASN A 409 -7.63 -5.46 -27.39
N GLY A 410 -6.38 -5.02 -27.26
CA GLY A 410 -5.52 -4.68 -28.40
C GLY A 410 -5.88 -3.39 -29.14
N LEU A 411 -6.79 -2.57 -28.60
CA LEU A 411 -7.28 -1.34 -29.25
C LEU A 411 -6.16 -0.36 -29.66
N THR A 412 -5.08 -0.29 -28.88
CA THR A 412 -3.94 0.61 -29.14
C THR A 412 -2.83 -0.03 -29.99
N THR A 413 -2.88 -1.35 -30.20
CA THR A 413 -1.85 -2.14 -30.92
C THR A 413 -2.32 -2.65 -32.28
N SER A 414 -3.60 -2.49 -32.63
CA SER A 414 -4.24 -3.00 -33.87
C SER A 414 -4.35 -4.54 -33.95
N GLU A 415 -4.30 -5.20 -32.80
CA GLU A 415 -4.56 -6.63 -32.64
C GLU A 415 -6.08 -6.89 -32.51
N VAL A 416 -6.47 -7.99 -31.86
CA VAL A 416 -7.83 -8.57 -31.88
C VAL A 416 -8.26 -9.03 -30.48
N ASP A 417 -9.56 -9.24 -30.24
CA ASP A 417 -10.01 -9.87 -29.00
C ASP A 417 -9.56 -11.34 -28.94
N LEU A 418 -9.66 -12.06 -30.06
CA LEU A 418 -9.33 -13.48 -30.16
C LEU A 418 -8.39 -13.76 -31.34
N LEU A 419 -7.21 -14.32 -31.05
CA LEU A 419 -6.23 -14.80 -32.01
C LEU A 419 -6.11 -16.32 -31.96
N ILE A 420 -6.19 -16.97 -33.12
CA ILE A 420 -5.79 -18.36 -33.33
C ILE A 420 -4.83 -18.40 -34.52
N ASP A 421 -3.58 -18.79 -34.29
CA ASP A 421 -2.60 -18.92 -35.36
C ASP A 421 -2.86 -20.15 -36.24
N THR A 422 -2.26 -20.16 -37.44
CA THR A 422 -2.44 -21.27 -38.41
C THR A 422 -2.06 -22.64 -37.83
N THR A 423 -1.09 -22.69 -36.91
CA THR A 423 -0.61 -23.94 -36.33
C THR A 423 -1.47 -24.49 -35.19
N SER A 424 -2.35 -23.66 -34.60
CA SER A 424 -3.20 -24.00 -33.46
C SER A 424 -4.67 -24.25 -33.82
N THR A 425 -5.10 -23.93 -35.04
CA THR A 425 -6.48 -24.20 -35.54
C THR A 425 -6.95 -25.66 -35.43
N ALA A 426 -6.02 -26.63 -35.37
CA ALA A 426 -6.35 -28.05 -35.33
C ALA A 426 -7.08 -28.42 -34.02
N GLY A 427 -8.37 -28.79 -34.13
CA GLY A 427 -9.18 -29.17 -32.98
C GLY A 427 -9.55 -28.00 -32.04
N PHE A 428 -9.22 -26.76 -32.39
CA PHE A 428 -9.73 -25.58 -31.70
C PHE A 428 -11.26 -25.56 -31.75
N VAL A 429 -11.90 -25.10 -30.68
CA VAL A 429 -13.36 -24.91 -30.59
C VAL A 429 -13.65 -23.57 -29.93
N SER A 430 -14.55 -22.80 -30.52
CA SER A 430 -15.15 -21.60 -29.91
C SER A 430 -16.64 -21.61 -30.20
N ASP A 431 -17.47 -21.38 -29.18
CA ASP A 431 -18.88 -21.04 -29.34
C ASP A 431 -19.45 -20.37 -28.07
N TYR A 432 -20.63 -19.74 -28.19
CA TYR A 432 -21.32 -19.05 -27.08
C TYR A 432 -20.49 -17.97 -26.34
N ASN A 433 -19.49 -17.36 -26.98
CA ASN A 433 -18.67 -16.30 -26.39
C ASN A 433 -19.26 -14.89 -26.66
N ILE A 434 -18.69 -13.84 -26.06
CA ILE A 434 -18.87 -12.45 -26.51
C ILE A 434 -17.51 -11.89 -26.88
N LEU A 435 -17.37 -11.40 -28.11
CA LEU A 435 -16.14 -10.76 -28.61
C LEU A 435 -16.50 -9.35 -29.10
N TRP A 436 -16.08 -8.30 -28.38
CA TRP A 436 -16.50 -6.93 -28.68
C TRP A 436 -15.40 -5.88 -28.48
N ASN A 437 -14.98 -5.29 -29.61
CA ASN A 437 -14.14 -4.11 -29.66
C ASN A 437 -14.97 -2.86 -29.98
N SER A 438 -14.97 -1.88 -29.08
CA SER A 438 -15.69 -0.59 -29.19
C SER A 438 -15.21 0.29 -30.35
N SER A 439 -13.93 0.18 -30.72
CA SER A 439 -13.29 1.09 -31.69
C SER A 439 -12.36 0.42 -32.71
N SER A 440 -11.98 -0.86 -32.53
CA SER A 440 -11.15 -1.59 -33.50
C SER A 440 -12.01 -2.16 -34.65
N PRO A 441 -11.56 -2.05 -35.92
CA PRO A 441 -12.22 -2.71 -37.04
C PRO A 441 -11.89 -4.21 -37.14
N ARG A 442 -11.16 -4.80 -36.17
CA ARG A 442 -10.76 -6.21 -36.13
C ARG A 442 -11.19 -6.82 -34.80
N VAL A 443 -11.75 -8.03 -34.85
CA VAL A 443 -12.26 -8.74 -33.65
C VAL A 443 -11.64 -10.13 -33.51
N VAL A 444 -11.46 -10.85 -34.61
CA VAL A 444 -10.88 -12.20 -34.60
C VAL A 444 -9.77 -12.31 -35.65
N LYS A 445 -8.71 -13.04 -35.33
CA LYS A 445 -7.72 -13.54 -36.28
C LYS A 445 -7.76 -15.07 -36.25
N TYR A 446 -7.98 -15.70 -37.40
CA TYR A 446 -8.01 -17.17 -37.50
C TYR A 446 -7.17 -17.63 -38.69
N GLY A 447 -6.11 -18.37 -38.39
CA GLY A 447 -5.13 -18.80 -39.39
C GLY A 447 -4.25 -17.65 -39.87
N LEU A 448 -4.40 -17.26 -41.13
CA LEU A 448 -3.70 -16.12 -41.75
C LEU A 448 -4.60 -14.89 -41.89
N ASP A 449 -5.90 -15.05 -41.67
CA ASP A 449 -6.92 -14.06 -42.02
C ASP A 449 -7.43 -13.31 -40.77
N PHE A 450 -7.69 -12.02 -40.96
CA PHE A 450 -8.30 -11.14 -39.96
C PHE A 450 -9.77 -10.90 -40.32
N TYR A 451 -10.64 -11.02 -39.33
CA TYR A 451 -12.08 -10.90 -39.46
C TYR A 451 -12.55 -9.65 -38.71
N THR A 452 -13.30 -8.80 -39.42
CA THR A 452 -13.88 -7.57 -38.88
C THR A 452 -15.17 -7.82 -38.09
N SER A 453 -15.66 -9.06 -38.09
CA SER A 453 -16.81 -9.49 -37.31
C SER A 453 -16.80 -10.98 -37.00
N VAL A 454 -17.44 -11.36 -35.91
CA VAL A 454 -17.67 -12.76 -35.50
C VAL A 454 -18.42 -13.52 -36.61
N ALA A 455 -19.46 -12.91 -37.21
CA ALA A 455 -20.23 -13.54 -38.27
C ALA A 455 -19.38 -13.89 -39.52
N LEU A 456 -18.36 -13.11 -39.85
CA LEU A 456 -17.43 -13.43 -40.94
C LEU A 456 -16.44 -14.53 -40.54
N TYR A 457 -15.99 -14.53 -39.29
CA TYR A 457 -15.16 -15.61 -38.73
C TYR A 457 -15.92 -16.95 -38.74
N ALA A 458 -17.12 -17.00 -38.15
CA ALA A 458 -17.96 -18.19 -38.08
C ALA A 458 -18.26 -18.80 -39.46
N ALA A 459 -18.55 -17.94 -40.45
CA ALA A 459 -18.77 -18.37 -41.84
C ALA A 459 -17.52 -18.98 -42.52
N ALA A 460 -16.31 -18.62 -42.06
CA ALA A 460 -15.05 -19.11 -42.61
C ALA A 460 -14.47 -20.31 -41.84
N SER A 461 -14.64 -20.35 -40.51
CA SER A 461 -14.18 -21.44 -39.65
C SER A 461 -15.16 -22.63 -39.64
N GLY A 462 -16.46 -22.37 -39.84
CA GLY A 462 -17.53 -23.35 -39.62
C GLY A 462 -17.81 -23.64 -38.13
N GLN A 463 -17.38 -22.74 -37.24
CA GLN A 463 -17.54 -22.79 -35.78
C GLN A 463 -18.16 -21.48 -35.27
N ASP A 464 -18.27 -21.30 -33.95
CA ASP A 464 -18.54 -19.99 -33.32
C ASP A 464 -19.87 -19.33 -33.75
N ALA A 465 -20.87 -20.15 -34.06
CA ALA A 465 -22.12 -19.72 -34.68
C ALA A 465 -23.06 -18.96 -33.73
N HIS A 466 -22.89 -19.12 -32.42
CA HIS A 466 -23.70 -18.49 -31.37
C HIS A 466 -22.94 -17.40 -30.62
N THR A 467 -21.65 -17.17 -30.92
CA THR A 467 -20.86 -16.07 -30.35
C THR A 467 -21.42 -14.72 -30.80
N LEU A 468 -21.56 -13.80 -29.85
CA LEU A 468 -22.12 -12.48 -30.09
C LEU A 468 -21.03 -11.42 -30.22
N GLN A 469 -21.28 -10.44 -31.09
CA GLN A 469 -20.45 -9.25 -31.22
C GLN A 469 -21.23 -8.03 -30.71
N SER A 470 -21.33 -7.92 -29.39
CA SER A 470 -22.09 -6.88 -28.69
C SER A 470 -21.37 -6.46 -27.41
N ASP A 471 -21.56 -5.20 -27.02
CA ASP A 471 -21.21 -4.72 -25.69
C ASP A 471 -21.91 -5.60 -24.63
N PRO A 472 -21.19 -6.24 -23.69
CA PRO A 472 -21.78 -6.98 -22.58
C PRO A 472 -22.27 -6.04 -21.46
N ARG A 473 -22.08 -4.72 -21.60
CA ARG A 473 -22.63 -3.68 -20.72
C ARG A 473 -22.22 -3.88 -19.26
N PHE A 474 -20.93 -4.06 -19.01
CA PHE A 474 -20.37 -4.18 -17.66
C PHE A 474 -20.69 -2.97 -16.77
N ILE A 475 -20.65 -3.16 -15.45
CA ILE A 475 -20.79 -2.05 -14.49
C ILE A 475 -19.59 -1.11 -14.58
N ASP A 476 -18.38 -1.60 -14.38
CA ASP A 476 -17.13 -0.83 -14.56
C ASP A 476 -15.95 -1.77 -14.88
N GLY A 477 -15.86 -2.21 -16.14
CA GLY A 477 -14.80 -3.12 -16.58
C GLY A 477 -13.39 -2.56 -16.40
N ALA A 478 -13.21 -1.24 -16.44
CA ALA A 478 -11.91 -0.59 -16.24
C ALA A 478 -11.45 -0.65 -14.75
N ALA A 479 -12.39 -0.69 -13.81
CA ALA A 479 -12.13 -0.94 -12.40
C ALA A 479 -12.08 -2.43 -12.03
N GLY A 480 -12.28 -3.34 -12.99
CA GLY A 480 -12.38 -4.77 -12.74
C GLY A 480 -13.72 -5.23 -12.14
N ASP A 481 -14.81 -4.50 -12.41
CA ASP A 481 -16.20 -4.88 -12.09
C ASP A 481 -16.94 -5.32 -13.36
N PHE A 482 -16.93 -6.63 -13.59
CA PHE A 482 -17.50 -7.29 -14.77
C PHE A 482 -18.92 -7.82 -14.57
N HIS A 483 -19.62 -7.37 -13.53
CA HIS A 483 -21.06 -7.61 -13.41
C HIS A 483 -21.80 -6.96 -14.58
N LEU A 484 -22.88 -7.61 -15.03
CA LEU A 484 -23.66 -7.18 -16.19
C LEU A 484 -24.74 -6.16 -15.78
N ARG A 485 -25.02 -5.19 -16.66
CA ARG A 485 -26.17 -4.27 -16.50
C ARG A 485 -27.43 -4.86 -17.16
N PRO A 486 -28.64 -4.52 -16.66
CA PRO A 486 -29.91 -5.00 -17.21
C PRO A 486 -30.03 -4.79 -18.73
N GLY A 487 -30.41 -5.84 -19.47
CA GLY A 487 -30.47 -5.86 -20.93
C GLY A 487 -29.09 -5.93 -21.59
N SER A 488 -28.12 -6.56 -20.94
CA SER A 488 -26.91 -7.07 -21.61
C SER A 488 -27.28 -8.24 -22.54
N ALA A 489 -26.47 -8.44 -23.59
CA ALA A 489 -26.61 -9.59 -24.48
C ALA A 489 -25.96 -10.88 -23.91
N ALA A 490 -25.37 -10.82 -22.71
CA ALA A 490 -24.81 -11.98 -22.02
C ALA A 490 -25.84 -12.72 -21.14
N ILE A 491 -26.99 -12.10 -20.86
CA ILE A 491 -27.99 -12.56 -19.89
C ILE A 491 -28.85 -13.67 -20.48
N ASP A 492 -29.04 -14.76 -19.73
CA ASP A 492 -29.79 -15.97 -20.11
C ASP A 492 -29.39 -16.60 -21.46
N ASP A 493 -28.13 -16.43 -21.86
CA ASP A 493 -27.64 -16.75 -23.21
C ASP A 493 -26.41 -17.68 -23.24
N GLY A 494 -26.06 -18.32 -22.12
CA GLY A 494 -24.94 -19.25 -21.98
C GLY A 494 -25.25 -20.71 -22.37
N ASP A 495 -24.20 -21.46 -22.72
CA ASP A 495 -24.23 -22.92 -22.87
C ASP A 495 -23.77 -23.62 -21.57
N SER A 496 -24.73 -24.11 -20.79
CA SER A 496 -24.48 -24.93 -19.59
C SER A 496 -24.20 -26.40 -19.90
N GLY A 497 -24.26 -26.80 -21.17
CA GLY A 497 -23.76 -28.08 -21.68
C GLY A 497 -22.26 -28.05 -22.00
N ALA A 498 -21.60 -26.89 -21.92
CA ALA A 498 -20.18 -26.74 -22.19
C ALA A 498 -19.29 -27.56 -21.24
N PRO A 499 -18.11 -28.07 -21.70
CA PRO A 499 -17.14 -28.73 -20.85
C PRO A 499 -16.71 -27.87 -19.66
N ASP A 500 -16.66 -28.49 -18.47
CA ASP A 500 -16.25 -27.88 -17.20
C ASP A 500 -17.01 -26.58 -16.82
N TRP A 501 -18.23 -26.42 -17.34
CA TRP A 501 -19.12 -25.31 -16.98
C TRP A 501 -19.44 -25.28 -15.46
N PRO A 502 -19.35 -24.12 -14.79
CA PRO A 502 -19.51 -24.05 -13.34
C PRO A 502 -20.95 -23.71 -12.89
N GLU A 503 -21.47 -24.53 -11.97
CA GLU A 503 -22.81 -24.40 -11.34
C GLU A 503 -23.02 -23.06 -10.62
N ASN A 504 -21.93 -22.44 -10.15
CA ASN A 504 -21.92 -21.13 -9.51
C ASN A 504 -20.97 -20.18 -10.25
N ASP A 505 -21.22 -18.88 -10.15
CA ASP A 505 -20.39 -17.81 -10.72
C ASP A 505 -19.15 -17.46 -9.86
N ALA A 506 -18.46 -16.37 -10.19
CA ALA A 506 -17.28 -15.91 -9.47
C ALA A 506 -17.56 -15.37 -8.06
N ASP A 507 -18.76 -14.87 -7.78
CA ASP A 507 -19.21 -14.49 -6.44
C ASP A 507 -19.70 -15.71 -5.63
N GLY A 508 -19.80 -16.88 -6.27
CA GLY A 508 -20.28 -18.12 -5.68
C GLY A 508 -21.81 -18.24 -5.66
N LEU A 509 -22.51 -17.37 -6.40
CA LEU A 509 -23.95 -17.40 -6.59
C LEU A 509 -24.34 -18.50 -7.60
N ALA A 510 -25.45 -19.19 -7.35
CA ALA A 510 -26.00 -20.15 -8.30
C ALA A 510 -26.70 -19.42 -9.45
N ARG A 511 -26.73 -20.03 -10.65
CA ARG A 511 -27.35 -19.46 -11.86
C ARG A 511 -28.84 -19.13 -11.69
N ALA A 512 -29.32 -18.10 -12.40
CA ALA A 512 -30.66 -17.55 -12.20
C ALA A 512 -31.26 -16.76 -13.40
N ASP A 513 -32.31 -17.32 -13.99
CA ASP A 513 -33.30 -16.70 -14.90
C ASP A 513 -33.57 -15.20 -14.68
N ASP A 514 -33.46 -14.37 -15.73
CA ASP A 514 -34.11 -13.05 -15.84
C ASP A 514 -35.46 -13.12 -16.54
N PRO A 515 -36.59 -13.04 -15.81
CA PRO A 515 -37.92 -13.05 -16.43
C PRO A 515 -38.19 -11.87 -17.38
N ALA A 516 -37.32 -10.86 -17.43
CA ALA A 516 -37.38 -9.77 -18.40
C ALA A 516 -36.58 -10.05 -19.70
N THR A 517 -35.70 -11.04 -19.70
CA THR A 517 -34.85 -11.43 -20.83
C THR A 517 -35.30 -12.81 -21.36
N PRO A 518 -35.41 -13.03 -22.68
CA PRO A 518 -35.78 -14.34 -23.20
C PRO A 518 -34.62 -15.34 -23.08
N ASN A 519 -34.85 -16.48 -22.43
CA ASN A 519 -33.84 -17.52 -22.28
C ASN A 519 -33.46 -18.12 -23.64
N THR A 520 -32.28 -17.74 -24.15
CA THR A 520 -31.72 -18.20 -25.43
C THR A 520 -30.51 -19.12 -25.28
N GLY A 521 -30.03 -19.29 -24.05
CA GLY A 521 -29.01 -20.26 -23.67
C GLY A 521 -29.42 -21.72 -23.91
N VAL A 522 -28.45 -22.62 -23.78
CA VAL A 522 -28.61 -24.05 -24.07
C VAL A 522 -27.98 -24.91 -22.98
N GLY A 523 -28.25 -26.22 -23.02
CA GLY A 523 -27.83 -27.16 -21.99
C GLY A 523 -28.89 -27.41 -20.92
N PRO A 524 -28.51 -27.96 -19.75
CA PRO A 524 -29.44 -28.27 -18.65
C PRO A 524 -29.99 -27.03 -17.91
N VAL A 525 -29.28 -25.92 -17.96
CA VAL A 525 -29.58 -24.60 -17.38
C VAL A 525 -29.56 -23.59 -18.53
N ASN A 526 -30.72 -23.34 -19.13
CA ASN A 526 -30.86 -22.51 -20.34
C ASN A 526 -31.02 -21.01 -20.03
N ASP A 527 -30.91 -20.69 -18.75
CA ASP A 527 -31.12 -19.45 -18.01
C ASP A 527 -29.83 -19.10 -17.24
N SER A 528 -28.69 -19.24 -17.91
CA SER A 528 -27.38 -18.94 -17.35
C SER A 528 -26.62 -17.95 -18.22
N ASP A 529 -25.76 -17.15 -17.60
CA ASP A 529 -25.08 -16.08 -18.31
C ASP A 529 -23.75 -16.49 -18.92
N ARG A 530 -23.34 -15.71 -19.93
CA ARG A 530 -21.97 -15.67 -20.42
C ARG A 530 -21.11 -14.83 -19.46
N GLY A 531 -19.85 -15.19 -19.32
CA GLY A 531 -18.85 -14.50 -18.50
C GLY A 531 -18.79 -14.99 -17.05
N ALA A 532 -17.95 -14.32 -16.26
CA ALA A 532 -17.58 -14.80 -14.92
C ALA A 532 -18.63 -14.55 -13.83
N TYR A 533 -19.66 -13.75 -14.10
CA TYR A 533 -20.66 -13.30 -13.13
C TYR A 533 -22.06 -13.58 -13.66
N GLU A 534 -22.98 -13.96 -12.79
CA GLU A 534 -24.40 -14.09 -13.13
C GLU A 534 -25.13 -12.76 -12.90
N TYR A 535 -25.86 -12.27 -13.90
CA TYR A 535 -26.84 -11.23 -13.68
C TYR A 535 -28.03 -11.79 -12.91
N GLN A 536 -28.18 -11.37 -11.67
CA GLN A 536 -29.32 -11.79 -10.87
C GLN A 536 -30.42 -10.71 -10.89
N PRO A 537 -31.65 -11.01 -11.33
CA PRO A 537 -32.70 -10.01 -11.50
C PRO A 537 -33.53 -9.91 -10.24
N GLY A 538 -33.46 -8.77 -9.56
CA GLY A 538 -34.18 -8.55 -8.30
C GLY A 538 -33.54 -9.24 -7.09
N VAL A 539 -32.60 -10.19 -7.28
CA VAL A 539 -31.53 -10.34 -6.31
C VAL A 539 -30.62 -9.14 -6.49
N ASN A 540 -30.52 -8.38 -5.43
CA ASN A 540 -29.51 -7.37 -5.30
C ASN A 540 -28.15 -8.07 -5.09
N PRO A 541 -27.17 -7.98 -6.02
CA PRO A 541 -25.86 -8.58 -5.81
C PRO A 541 -25.24 -8.05 -4.51
N PRO A 542 -24.63 -8.91 -3.67
CA PRO A 542 -24.07 -8.46 -2.40
C PRO A 542 -23.04 -7.34 -2.60
N PRO A 543 -23.10 -6.26 -1.81
CA PRO A 543 -22.11 -5.19 -1.93
C PRO A 543 -20.70 -5.67 -1.59
N VAL A 544 -19.69 -5.26 -2.34
CA VAL A 544 -18.28 -5.60 -2.05
C VAL A 544 -17.84 -4.86 -0.79
N ALA A 545 -17.70 -5.60 0.31
CA ALA A 545 -17.26 -5.06 1.59
C ALA A 545 -15.74 -4.83 1.62
N ARG A 546 -15.30 -3.58 1.74
CA ARG A 546 -13.89 -3.22 1.99
C ARG A 546 -13.77 -2.53 3.35
N LEU A 547 -12.85 -2.99 4.18
CA LEU A 547 -12.65 -2.50 5.55
C LEU A 547 -11.17 -2.17 5.79
N THR A 548 -10.92 -1.01 6.40
CA THR A 548 -9.63 -0.65 7.01
C THR A 548 -9.87 -0.40 8.50
N VAL A 549 -8.97 -0.87 9.38
CA VAL A 549 -9.03 -0.55 10.82
C VAL A 549 -7.73 0.15 11.24
N THR A 550 -7.86 1.35 11.80
CA THR A 550 -6.71 2.22 12.12
C THR A 550 -6.76 2.70 13.58
N PRO A 551 -5.69 2.44 14.37
CA PRO A 551 -4.62 1.49 14.11
C PRO A 551 -5.13 0.03 14.15
N SER A 552 -4.49 -0.88 13.42
CA SER A 552 -4.77 -2.33 13.51
C SER A 552 -3.98 -3.04 14.62
N ALA A 553 -3.05 -2.35 15.28
CA ALA A 553 -2.32 -2.86 16.43
C ALA A 553 -1.88 -1.73 17.38
N GLY A 554 -1.75 -2.02 18.67
CA GLY A 554 -1.32 -1.07 19.70
C GLY A 554 -1.46 -1.64 21.12
N ARG A 555 -1.36 -0.80 22.15
CA ARG A 555 -1.53 -1.24 23.55
C ARG A 555 -2.99 -1.19 23.99
N ALA A 556 -3.39 -2.13 24.84
CA ALA A 556 -4.72 -2.13 25.43
C ALA A 556 -4.83 -1.14 26.61
N PRO A 557 -5.94 -0.39 26.75
CA PRO A 557 -7.11 -0.38 25.87
C PRO A 557 -6.85 0.33 24.53
N LEU A 558 -7.02 -0.41 23.42
CA LEU A 558 -6.67 0.04 22.07
C LEU A 558 -7.90 0.60 21.38
N ALA A 559 -7.99 1.91 21.25
CA ALA A 559 -9.08 2.54 20.52
C ALA A 559 -8.77 2.63 19.02
N VAL A 560 -9.75 2.23 18.20
CA VAL A 560 -9.59 2.08 16.75
C VAL A 560 -10.75 2.72 16.00
N VAL A 561 -10.49 3.06 14.74
CA VAL A 561 -11.49 3.47 13.75
C VAL A 561 -11.56 2.40 12.67
N ALA A 562 -12.73 1.78 12.52
CA ALA A 562 -13.08 0.93 11.40
C ALA A 562 -13.76 1.78 10.31
N ASP A 563 -13.19 1.78 9.11
CA ASP A 563 -13.68 2.50 7.94
C ASP A 563 -14.02 1.51 6.81
N GLY A 564 -15.29 1.57 6.40
CA GLY A 564 -15.88 0.79 5.32
C GLY A 564 -16.09 1.55 4.01
N SER A 565 -15.67 2.81 3.92
CA SER A 565 -16.03 3.77 2.85
C SER A 565 -15.66 3.33 1.44
N ALA A 566 -14.64 2.49 1.29
CA ALA A 566 -14.24 1.89 0.02
C ALA A 566 -15.16 0.75 -0.46
N SER A 567 -16.22 0.42 0.27
CA SER A 567 -17.19 -0.61 -0.12
C SER A 567 -18.09 -0.13 -1.27
N THR A 568 -18.41 -1.02 -2.22
CA THR A 568 -19.19 -0.70 -3.43
C THR A 568 -20.44 -1.58 -3.54
N ALA A 569 -21.49 -1.11 -4.22
CA ALA A 569 -22.71 -1.87 -4.47
C ALA A 569 -22.99 -1.94 -5.98
N ALA A 570 -22.92 -3.14 -6.56
CA ALA A 570 -23.12 -3.38 -7.98
C ALA A 570 -24.60 -3.11 -8.39
N GLY A 571 -24.85 -1.94 -9.01
CA GLY A 571 -26.19 -1.55 -9.46
C GLY A 571 -27.12 -1.02 -8.36
N GLY A 572 -26.58 -0.63 -7.20
CA GLY A 572 -27.30 -0.02 -6.08
C GLY A 572 -26.41 0.98 -5.33
N THR A 573 -26.81 1.34 -4.11
CA THR A 573 -26.06 2.29 -3.27
C THR A 573 -25.96 1.77 -1.84
N ILE A 574 -24.77 1.72 -1.24
CA ILE A 574 -24.63 1.30 0.18
C ILE A 574 -25.47 2.23 1.08
N VAL A 575 -26.40 1.69 1.87
CA VAL A 575 -27.24 2.46 2.80
C VAL A 575 -26.99 2.12 4.27
N SER A 576 -26.29 1.02 4.55
CA SER A 576 -26.05 0.54 5.89
C SER A 576 -24.69 -0.16 6.01
N TYR A 577 -24.00 0.12 7.11
CA TYR A 577 -22.76 -0.48 7.56
C TYR A 577 -22.99 -1.01 8.98
N ARG A 578 -22.54 -2.23 9.28
CA ARG A 578 -22.63 -2.86 10.59
C ARG A 578 -21.27 -3.48 10.93
N PHE A 579 -20.62 -2.92 11.94
CA PHE A 579 -19.32 -3.36 12.42
C PHE A 579 -19.53 -4.26 13.64
N ASP A 580 -19.01 -5.48 13.60
CA ASP A 580 -18.93 -6.41 14.71
C ASP A 580 -17.46 -6.51 15.10
N PHE A 581 -17.08 -5.97 16.24
CA PHE A 581 -15.67 -5.85 16.61
C PHE A 581 -15.08 -7.17 17.11
N GLY A 582 -15.86 -8.24 17.25
CA GLY A 582 -15.35 -9.57 17.62
C GLY A 582 -15.05 -9.75 19.11
N ASP A 583 -15.21 -8.71 19.94
CA ASP A 583 -15.19 -8.80 21.41
C ASP A 583 -16.61 -8.90 22.03
N GLY A 584 -17.64 -8.97 21.19
CA GLY A 584 -19.05 -8.91 21.56
C GLY A 584 -19.69 -7.54 21.33
N THR A 585 -18.90 -6.50 21.04
CA THR A 585 -19.38 -5.15 20.71
C THR A 585 -19.75 -5.03 19.23
N ILE A 586 -20.93 -4.47 18.95
CA ILE A 586 -21.46 -4.31 17.60
C ILE A 586 -22.01 -2.89 17.42
N VAL A 587 -21.61 -2.22 16.35
CA VAL A 587 -22.04 -0.88 15.95
C VAL A 587 -22.77 -0.95 14.60
N GLY A 588 -23.91 -0.26 14.49
CA GLY A 588 -24.79 -0.36 13.32
C GLY A 588 -25.76 -1.57 13.38
N PRO A 589 -26.59 -1.78 12.34
CA PRO A 589 -26.58 -1.10 11.04
C PRO A 589 -26.80 0.42 11.13
N GLN A 590 -25.99 1.18 10.41
CA GLN A 590 -25.96 2.65 10.38
C GLN A 590 -25.58 3.16 8.98
N SER A 591 -26.02 4.33 8.56
CA SER A 591 -25.62 4.87 7.24
C SER A 591 -24.17 5.37 7.13
N PRO A 592 -23.48 5.85 8.19
CA PRO A 592 -22.07 6.22 8.08
C PRO A 592 -21.18 4.99 7.92
N ALA A 593 -20.24 5.10 6.97
CA ALA A 593 -19.25 4.07 6.67
C ALA A 593 -18.15 3.90 7.74
N ILE A 594 -18.28 4.51 8.92
CA ILE A 594 -17.20 4.60 9.91
C ILE A 594 -17.75 4.29 11.31
N ALA A 595 -17.03 3.45 12.06
CA ALA A 595 -17.33 3.14 13.46
C ALA A 595 -16.06 3.14 14.31
N SER A 596 -16.13 3.65 15.54
CA SER A 596 -15.03 3.60 16.51
C SER A 596 -15.30 2.57 17.58
N HIS A 597 -14.25 1.91 18.06
CA HIS A 597 -14.31 0.90 19.12
C HIS A 597 -13.08 0.96 20.02
N THR A 598 -13.11 0.31 21.20
CA THR A 598 -11.97 0.21 22.10
C THR A 598 -11.80 -1.22 22.60
N TYR A 599 -10.67 -1.82 22.24
CA TYR A 599 -10.34 -3.20 22.54
C TYR A 599 -9.60 -3.36 23.85
N ALA A 600 -10.09 -4.27 24.69
CA ALA A 600 -9.31 -4.81 25.81
C ALA A 600 -8.11 -5.64 25.30
N ALA A 601 -7.20 -6.04 26.19
CA ALA A 601 -6.03 -6.83 25.83
C ALA A 601 -6.42 -8.16 25.19
N GLY A 602 -6.02 -8.36 23.93
CA GLY A 602 -6.47 -9.48 23.11
C GLY A 602 -6.23 -9.24 21.61
N THR A 603 -6.65 -10.23 20.83
CA THR A 603 -6.73 -10.18 19.37
C THR A 603 -8.19 -10.30 19.00
N TRP A 604 -8.64 -9.48 18.06
CA TRP A 604 -10.07 -9.31 17.79
C TRP A 604 -10.36 -9.16 16.30
N SER A 605 -11.31 -9.95 15.82
CA SER A 605 -11.76 -9.97 14.42
C SER A 605 -12.81 -8.88 14.18
N CYS A 606 -12.40 -7.69 13.72
CA CYS A 606 -13.34 -6.65 13.31
C CYS A 606 -13.99 -7.01 11.96
N ARG A 607 -15.26 -7.40 11.98
CA ARG A 607 -16.07 -7.69 10.79
C ARG A 607 -16.91 -6.48 10.41
N LEU A 608 -16.73 -5.95 9.20
CA LEU A 608 -17.70 -5.07 8.56
C LEU A 608 -18.72 -5.93 7.81
N THR A 609 -20.01 -5.62 7.97
CA THR A 609 -21.10 -6.03 7.08
C THR A 609 -21.70 -4.80 6.43
N VAL A 610 -21.68 -4.70 5.11
CA VAL A 610 -22.39 -3.66 4.34
C VAL A 610 -23.71 -4.16 3.81
N THR A 611 -24.67 -3.25 3.67
CA THR A 611 -26.02 -3.45 3.12
C THR A 611 -26.35 -2.28 2.21
N ASP A 612 -26.87 -2.54 1.01
CA ASP A 612 -27.27 -1.48 0.07
C ASP A 612 -28.80 -1.25 0.00
N ASP A 613 -29.20 -0.26 -0.80
CA ASP A 613 -30.57 0.24 -0.96
C ASP A 613 -31.61 -0.80 -1.41
N ARG A 614 -31.18 -1.93 -1.97
CA ARG A 614 -32.04 -3.05 -2.35
C ARG A 614 -32.00 -4.23 -1.36
N GLY A 615 -31.21 -4.13 -0.29
CA GLY A 615 -31.33 -4.96 0.93
C GLY A 615 -30.41 -6.18 1.07
N ALA A 616 -29.64 -6.56 0.06
CA ALA A 616 -28.58 -7.57 0.20
C ALA A 616 -27.39 -7.03 1.00
N SER A 617 -26.52 -7.94 1.46
CA SER A 617 -25.40 -7.61 2.32
C SER A 617 -24.22 -8.55 2.13
N ALA A 618 -23.00 -8.04 2.26
CA ALA A 618 -21.79 -8.86 2.36
C ALA A 618 -20.93 -8.43 3.54
N SER A 619 -19.91 -9.23 3.89
CA SER A 619 -19.02 -8.92 5.01
C SER A 619 -17.56 -9.23 4.74
N THR A 620 -16.67 -8.42 5.29
CA THR A 620 -15.21 -8.60 5.30
C THR A 620 -14.68 -8.48 6.73
N VAL A 621 -13.45 -8.93 7.00
CA VAL A 621 -12.85 -8.96 8.34
C VAL A 621 -11.43 -8.41 8.32
N VAL A 622 -11.09 -7.60 9.33
CA VAL A 622 -9.74 -7.13 9.62
C VAL A 622 -9.41 -7.48 11.08
N GLU A 623 -8.26 -8.11 11.30
CA GLU A 623 -7.76 -8.43 12.63
C GLU A 623 -7.16 -7.20 13.33
N VAL A 624 -7.39 -7.11 14.65
CA VAL A 624 -6.90 -6.02 15.49
C VAL A 624 -6.21 -6.55 16.73
N ALA A 625 -4.96 -6.12 16.97
CA ALA A 625 -4.11 -6.63 18.04
C ALA A 625 -3.88 -5.60 19.16
N ALA A 626 -4.55 -5.78 20.29
CA ALA A 626 -4.41 -4.96 21.49
C ALA A 626 -3.49 -5.66 22.52
N ALA A 627 -2.22 -5.26 22.58
CA ALA A 627 -1.23 -5.86 23.47
C ALA A 627 -1.53 -5.56 24.95
N ALA A 628 -1.35 -6.57 25.81
CA ALA A 628 -1.46 -6.38 27.26
C ALA A 628 -0.37 -5.42 27.78
N ALA A 629 -0.72 -4.57 28.75
CA ALA A 629 0.26 -3.75 29.46
C ALA A 629 1.33 -4.64 30.12
N GLN A 630 2.59 -4.46 29.71
CA GLN A 630 3.71 -5.28 30.14
C GLN A 630 4.29 -4.73 31.46
N ALA A 631 4.68 -5.61 32.38
CA ALA A 631 5.28 -5.23 33.66
C ALA A 631 6.70 -4.65 33.49
N GLY A 632 6.77 -3.35 33.18
CA GLY A 632 7.97 -2.53 33.06
C GLY A 632 7.77 -1.18 33.76
N ALA A 633 8.55 -0.16 33.37
CA ALA A 633 8.20 1.22 33.69
C ALA A 633 6.99 1.63 32.86
N ASP A 634 6.02 2.27 33.50
CA ASP A 634 4.77 2.74 32.92
C ASP A 634 4.55 4.22 33.24
N GLU A 635 3.52 4.85 32.67
CA GLU A 635 3.32 6.30 32.73
C GLU A 635 4.54 7.12 32.24
N ILE A 636 5.30 6.60 31.26
CA ILE A 636 6.53 7.27 30.77
C ILE A 636 6.17 8.48 29.91
N HIS A 637 6.65 9.65 30.31
CA HIS A 637 6.55 10.91 29.57
C HIS A 637 7.77 11.79 29.87
N TRP A 638 7.93 12.88 29.13
CA TRP A 638 9.04 13.80 29.34
C TRP A 638 8.75 15.20 28.80
N THR A 639 9.39 16.21 29.41
CA THR A 639 9.28 17.63 29.06
C THR A 639 10.57 18.16 28.45
N PHE A 640 10.50 19.27 27.71
CA PHE A 640 11.68 20.10 27.48
C PHE A 640 11.93 21.04 28.66
N THR A 641 13.12 20.97 29.27
CA THR A 641 13.56 21.99 30.25
C THR A 641 14.50 23.04 29.67
N GLY A 642 14.95 22.85 28.41
CA GLY A 642 15.72 23.81 27.64
C GLY A 642 16.20 23.22 26.31
N PRO A 643 16.92 23.99 25.47
CA PRO A 643 17.44 23.49 24.19
C PRO A 643 18.50 22.37 24.36
N THR A 644 19.05 22.20 25.56
CA THR A 644 20.09 21.22 25.89
C THR A 644 19.71 20.31 27.06
N SER A 645 18.42 20.27 27.44
CA SER A 645 17.93 19.45 28.56
C SER A 645 16.46 19.05 28.42
N VAL A 646 16.17 17.86 28.93
CA VAL A 646 14.82 17.28 29.05
C VAL A 646 14.67 16.66 30.43
N THR A 647 13.44 16.45 30.90
CA THR A 647 13.18 15.71 32.14
C THR A 647 12.22 14.57 31.85
N PHE A 648 12.58 13.36 32.28
CA PHE A 648 11.77 12.15 32.13
C PHE A 648 11.09 11.78 33.43
N ASP A 649 9.82 11.42 33.34
CA ASP A 649 8.95 11.07 34.45
C ASP A 649 8.30 9.69 34.19
N TRP A 650 8.34 8.80 35.18
CA TRP A 650 7.75 7.46 35.07
C TRP A 650 7.43 6.83 36.42
N ARG A 651 6.52 5.86 36.39
CA ARG A 651 6.25 4.93 37.48
C ARG A 651 7.00 3.61 37.23
N GLY A 652 7.65 3.05 38.26
CA GLY A 652 8.30 1.74 38.12
C GLY A 652 9.35 1.42 39.18
N ALA A 653 9.78 0.17 39.24
CA ALA A 653 10.71 -0.29 40.29
C ALA A 653 12.19 0.13 40.07
N ASP A 654 12.58 0.52 38.85
CA ASP A 654 13.96 0.89 38.50
C ASP A 654 14.08 2.42 38.33
N PRO A 655 14.93 3.11 39.12
CA PRO A 655 15.16 4.55 39.02
C PRO A 655 16.18 4.93 37.93
N THR A 656 16.69 4.00 37.13
CA THR A 656 17.81 4.27 36.21
C THR A 656 17.33 4.53 34.79
N ILE A 657 17.59 5.72 34.24
CA ILE A 657 17.48 5.99 32.81
C ILE A 657 18.87 5.99 32.17
N ARG A 658 19.02 5.24 31.06
CA ARG A 658 20.21 5.21 30.21
C ARG A 658 19.87 5.94 28.91
N TYR A 659 20.79 6.74 28.37
CA TYR A 659 20.56 7.49 27.13
C TYR A 659 21.84 7.77 26.34
N GLY A 660 21.73 8.05 25.05
CA GLY A 660 22.88 8.33 24.18
C GLY A 660 22.55 8.55 22.71
N LEU A 661 23.56 8.81 21.88
CA LEU A 661 23.39 8.97 20.43
C LEU A 661 23.21 7.63 19.68
N THR A 662 23.29 6.50 20.40
CA THR A 662 23.05 5.14 19.88
C THR A 662 22.46 4.28 21.02
N THR A 663 21.93 3.11 20.68
CA THR A 663 21.44 2.07 21.61
C THR A 663 22.49 1.55 22.62
N GLY A 664 23.77 1.93 22.45
CA GLY A 664 24.81 1.69 23.46
C GLY A 664 24.72 2.64 24.67
N TYR A 665 23.93 3.71 24.55
CA TYR A 665 23.71 4.79 25.51
C TYR A 665 25.01 5.54 25.90
N GLY A 666 25.86 4.93 26.73
CA GLY A 666 27.09 5.54 27.22
C GLY A 666 26.90 6.62 28.30
N LEU A 667 25.67 7.13 28.50
CA LEU A 667 25.27 7.99 29.59
C LEU A 667 24.12 7.38 30.40
N SER A 668 24.01 7.75 31.67
CA SER A 668 22.93 7.32 32.57
C SER A 668 22.70 8.33 33.67
N VAL A 669 21.43 8.48 34.09
CA VAL A 669 21.01 9.23 35.28
C VAL A 669 20.25 8.28 36.20
N THR A 670 20.47 8.42 37.51
CA THR A 670 19.60 7.84 38.53
C THR A 670 18.60 8.91 38.94
N ALA A 671 17.32 8.60 38.78
CA ALA A 671 16.20 9.46 39.11
C ALA A 671 16.07 9.72 40.61
N VAL A 672 15.29 10.75 40.93
CA VAL A 672 14.84 11.09 42.28
C VAL A 672 13.32 11.01 42.34
N ALA A 673 12.73 11.05 43.54
CA ALA A 673 11.29 11.27 43.65
C ALA A 673 11.00 12.78 43.38
N PRO A 674 10.06 13.13 42.49
CA PRO A 674 9.70 14.52 42.24
C PRO A 674 9.13 15.22 43.48
N SER A 675 9.12 16.56 43.44
CA SER A 675 8.64 17.39 44.53
C SER A 675 7.74 18.51 43.98
N PRO A 676 6.41 18.40 44.10
CA PRO A 676 5.65 17.43 44.91
C PRO A 676 5.63 16.01 44.32
N MET A 677 5.25 15.04 45.16
CA MET A 677 4.95 13.67 44.72
C MET A 677 3.49 13.60 44.20
N PRO A 678 3.24 13.00 43.01
CA PRO A 678 1.87 12.69 42.56
C PRO A 678 1.09 11.83 43.54
N PHE A 679 -0.23 11.95 43.51
CA PHE A 679 -1.13 11.22 44.39
C PHE A 679 -1.46 9.81 43.90
N SER A 680 -1.61 9.64 42.59
CA SER A 680 -2.21 8.45 42.02
C SER A 680 -1.29 7.22 42.08
N SER A 681 0.01 7.44 41.93
CA SER A 681 1.03 6.41 41.80
C SER A 681 1.28 5.65 43.11
N SER A 682 0.79 4.40 43.18
CA SER A 682 0.88 3.52 44.36
C SER A 682 2.25 2.89 44.64
N GLY A 683 3.23 3.13 43.76
CA GLY A 683 4.59 2.59 43.81
C GLY A 683 5.59 3.60 43.24
N PRO A 684 6.90 3.39 43.42
CA PRO A 684 7.90 4.44 43.25
C PRO A 684 7.81 5.11 41.87
N PHE A 685 7.72 6.43 41.92
CA PHE A 685 7.58 7.32 40.78
C PHE A 685 8.80 8.24 40.76
N TRP A 686 9.32 8.50 39.57
CA TRP A 686 10.71 8.90 39.35
C TRP A 686 10.78 10.04 38.34
N GLU A 687 11.59 11.04 38.67
CA GLU A 687 11.93 12.19 37.84
C GLU A 687 13.45 12.18 37.54
N ALA A 688 13.83 12.30 36.28
CA ALA A 688 15.23 12.34 35.85
C ALA A 688 15.48 13.44 34.81
N ARG A 689 16.13 14.53 35.24
CA ARG A 689 16.58 15.60 34.34
C ARG A 689 17.89 15.22 33.63
N LEU A 690 17.85 15.13 32.31
CA LEU A 690 18.98 14.91 31.41
C LEU A 690 19.50 16.29 30.95
N THR A 691 20.82 16.51 31.02
CA THR A 691 21.44 17.81 30.70
C THR A 691 22.70 17.65 29.84
N GLY A 692 23.14 18.75 29.20
CA GLY A 692 24.31 18.74 28.32
C GLY A 692 24.03 18.10 26.94
N LEU A 693 22.76 17.99 26.57
CA LEU A 693 22.33 17.45 25.28
C LEU A 693 22.60 18.45 24.16
N ARG A 694 22.69 17.96 22.92
CA ARG A 694 22.75 18.79 21.71
C ARG A 694 21.33 19.20 21.31
N PRO A 695 21.06 20.46 20.89
CA PRO A 695 19.74 20.85 20.37
C PRO A 695 19.38 20.13 19.06
N GLY A 696 18.08 20.03 18.74
CA GLY A 696 17.55 19.40 17.51
C GLY A 696 18.03 17.97 17.23
N THR A 697 18.52 17.24 18.24
CA THR A 697 19.27 15.98 18.09
C THR A 697 18.47 14.82 18.68
N VAL A 698 18.43 13.69 17.97
CA VAL A 698 17.82 12.45 18.45
C VAL A 698 18.77 11.70 19.38
N TYR A 699 18.22 11.20 20.49
CA TYR A 699 18.90 10.38 21.48
C TYR A 699 18.08 9.11 21.74
N HIS A 700 18.75 7.97 21.75
CA HIS A 700 18.22 6.71 22.27
C HIS A 700 18.13 6.77 23.80
N TYR A 701 17.14 6.11 24.40
CA TYR A 701 17.02 5.93 25.84
C TYR A 701 16.35 4.60 26.23
N SER A 702 16.59 4.15 27.46
CA SER A 702 15.92 3.00 28.08
C SER A 702 15.88 3.18 29.60
N ILE A 703 14.69 2.96 30.18
CA ILE A 703 14.45 3.00 31.63
C ILE A 703 14.57 1.58 32.18
N GLY A 704 15.50 1.38 33.12
CA GLY A 704 15.85 0.08 33.68
C GLY A 704 16.19 -0.95 32.60
N LYS A 705 15.34 -1.97 32.47
CA LYS A 705 15.43 -3.05 31.45
C LYS A 705 14.35 -2.95 30.37
N ALA A 706 13.64 -1.83 30.26
CA ALA A 706 12.68 -1.59 29.18
C ALA A 706 13.35 -1.57 27.80
N PRO A 707 12.58 -1.72 26.70
CA PRO A 707 13.08 -1.53 25.34
C PRO A 707 13.80 -0.20 25.11
N ASP A 708 14.52 -0.13 24.00
CA ASP A 708 15.11 1.11 23.48
C ASP A 708 14.00 1.97 22.85
N HIS A 709 14.03 3.26 23.14
CA HIS A 709 13.16 4.29 22.58
C HIS A 709 14.01 5.48 22.12
N CYS A 710 13.47 6.37 21.30
CA CYS A 710 14.18 7.55 20.82
C CYS A 710 13.42 8.82 21.21
N PHE A 711 14.11 9.81 21.77
CA PHE A 711 13.57 11.15 22.01
C PHE A 711 14.38 12.19 21.22
N ARG A 712 13.77 13.32 20.84
CA ARG A 712 14.46 14.40 20.14
C ARG A 712 14.48 15.67 20.96
N THR A 713 15.65 16.27 21.17
CA THR A 713 15.74 17.58 21.85
C THR A 713 15.11 18.69 21.01
N MET A 714 14.75 19.79 21.69
CA MET A 714 14.01 20.92 21.15
C MET A 714 14.53 21.37 19.76
N PRO A 715 13.65 21.49 18.74
CA PRO A 715 13.97 21.96 17.40
C PRO A 715 14.82 23.24 17.36
N ALA A 716 15.82 23.24 16.49
CA ALA A 716 16.78 24.35 16.37
C ALA A 716 16.16 25.57 15.67
N ALA A 717 16.64 26.78 15.97
CA ALA A 717 16.11 28.00 15.37
C ALA A 717 16.20 27.98 13.83
N GLY A 718 15.05 28.08 13.15
CA GLY A 718 14.94 28.01 11.69
C GLY A 718 14.67 26.62 11.12
N GLU A 719 14.59 25.59 11.98
CA GLU A 719 14.06 24.28 11.61
C GLU A 719 12.52 24.33 11.48
N ASN A 720 11.97 23.55 10.54
CA ASN A 720 10.53 23.33 10.44
C ASN A 720 10.13 22.16 11.36
N PHE A 721 9.06 22.32 12.13
CA PHE A 721 8.62 21.30 13.10
C PHE A 721 7.10 21.21 13.20
N VAL A 722 6.60 20.06 13.66
CA VAL A 722 5.17 19.77 13.85
C VAL A 722 4.87 19.72 15.34
N VAL A 723 3.80 20.38 15.74
CA VAL A 723 3.24 20.35 17.10
C VAL A 723 1.80 19.87 17.00
N TYR A 724 1.38 19.00 17.91
CA TYR A 724 -0.04 18.71 18.09
C TYR A 724 -0.55 19.42 19.35
N VAL A 725 -1.82 19.83 19.34
CA VAL A 725 -2.47 20.54 20.44
C VAL A 725 -3.77 19.82 20.75
N GLU A 726 -3.95 19.48 22.03
CA GLU A 726 -5.15 18.85 22.56
C GLU A 726 -5.43 19.40 23.97
N GLY A 727 -6.70 19.49 24.34
CA GLY A 727 -7.16 19.80 25.69
C GLY A 727 -8.41 19.00 25.99
N ASP A 728 -8.81 19.01 27.26
CA ASP A 728 -10.05 18.38 27.70
C ASP A 728 -10.03 16.88 27.33
N ILE A 729 -8.95 16.21 27.76
CA ILE A 729 -8.51 14.89 27.27
C ILE A 729 -9.16 13.78 28.08
N GLY A 730 -8.78 13.63 29.36
CA GLY A 730 -9.20 12.51 30.21
C GLY A 730 -8.49 11.20 29.87
N ASP A 731 -9.12 10.07 30.23
CA ASP A 731 -8.58 8.74 30.06
C ASP A 731 -9.56 7.76 29.37
N THR A 732 -9.01 6.71 28.78
CA THR A 732 -9.76 5.66 28.05
C THR A 732 -10.78 4.88 28.90
N SER A 733 -10.65 4.81 30.23
CA SER A 733 -11.60 4.07 31.06
C SER A 733 -12.90 4.84 31.32
N ASN A 734 -12.87 6.18 31.22
CA ASN A 734 -14.04 7.05 31.37
C ASN A 734 -14.50 7.65 30.03
N TYR A 735 -13.58 7.84 29.08
CA TYR A 735 -13.85 8.48 27.79
C TYR A 735 -13.30 7.63 26.62
N SER A 736 -14.19 6.86 25.99
CA SER A 736 -13.86 5.93 24.88
C SER A 736 -13.18 6.55 23.64
N ARG A 737 -13.13 7.89 23.52
CA ARG A 737 -12.53 8.57 22.37
C ARG A 737 -11.03 8.83 22.53
N VAL A 738 -10.54 8.92 23.77
CA VAL A 738 -9.17 9.33 24.11
C VAL A 738 -8.14 8.53 23.31
N GLY A 739 -8.14 7.20 23.40
CA GLY A 739 -7.13 6.38 22.73
C GLY A 739 -7.07 6.58 21.20
N ALA A 740 -8.21 6.89 20.55
CA ALA A 740 -8.25 7.10 19.11
C ALA A 740 -7.66 8.47 18.73
N VAL A 741 -7.79 9.47 19.60
CA VAL A 741 -7.10 10.76 19.49
C VAL A 741 -5.62 10.62 19.82
N GLN A 742 -5.24 9.88 20.87
CA GLN A 742 -3.82 9.63 21.20
C GLN A 742 -3.09 8.90 20.06
N SER A 743 -3.71 7.85 19.50
CA SER A 743 -3.19 7.16 18.32
C SER A 743 -3.21 8.03 17.04
N LEU A 744 -4.10 9.02 16.92
CA LEU A 744 -4.09 10.01 15.83
C LEU A 744 -2.89 10.96 15.94
N ILE A 745 -2.59 11.43 17.15
CA ILE A 745 -1.42 12.26 17.47
C ILE A 745 -0.13 11.47 17.21
N ALA A 746 -0.04 10.23 17.68
CA ALA A 746 1.11 9.36 17.48
C ALA A 746 1.46 9.14 16.00
N ARG A 747 0.47 8.90 15.13
CA ARG A 747 0.66 8.80 13.67
C ARG A 747 1.22 10.09 13.05
N GLY A 748 1.03 11.23 13.69
CA GLY A 748 1.55 12.54 13.27
C GLY A 748 3.04 12.76 13.55
N ALA A 749 3.69 11.90 14.34
CA ALA A 749 5.09 12.02 14.78
C ALA A 749 5.48 13.46 15.22
N PRO A 750 4.77 14.04 16.21
CA PRO A 750 5.01 15.41 16.67
C PRO A 750 6.43 15.59 17.23
N ALA A 751 6.98 16.81 17.12
CA ALA A 751 8.16 17.18 17.89
C ALA A 751 7.83 17.35 19.38
N PHE A 752 6.62 17.82 19.69
CA PHE A 752 6.00 17.84 21.02
C PHE A 752 4.48 18.03 20.91
N VAL A 753 3.79 17.71 22.00
CA VAL A 753 2.34 17.91 22.16
C VAL A 753 2.10 18.99 23.22
N LEU A 754 1.24 19.96 22.89
CA LEU A 754 0.76 20.98 23.82
C LEU A 754 -0.58 20.53 24.43
N GLY A 755 -0.56 20.18 25.72
CA GLY A 755 -1.78 19.97 26.50
C GLY A 755 -2.35 21.31 26.95
N VAL A 756 -3.58 21.68 26.57
CA VAL A 756 -4.19 22.98 26.92
C VAL A 756 -5.16 22.88 28.11
N GLY A 757 -4.74 22.14 29.14
CA GLY A 757 -5.48 21.93 30.40
C GLY A 757 -6.54 20.83 30.34
N ASP A 758 -7.05 20.46 31.51
CA ASP A 758 -7.99 19.36 31.75
C ASP A 758 -7.46 18.04 31.16
N LEU A 759 -6.31 17.63 31.70
CA LEU A 759 -5.54 16.51 31.20
C LEU A 759 -6.21 15.19 31.60
N THR A 760 -6.54 15.02 32.89
CA THR A 760 -6.86 13.68 33.44
C THR A 760 -8.30 13.49 33.90
N TYR A 761 -9.01 14.57 34.26
CA TYR A 761 -10.28 14.52 35.02
C TYR A 761 -10.20 13.68 36.30
N GLY A 762 -9.01 13.53 36.91
CA GLY A 762 -8.78 12.77 38.14
C GLY A 762 -9.57 13.28 39.35
N ASN A 763 -9.93 14.56 39.35
CA ASN A 763 -10.81 15.18 40.35
C ASN A 763 -12.27 14.65 40.32
N ALA A 764 -12.73 14.15 39.16
CA ALA A 764 -14.09 13.69 38.90
C ALA A 764 -14.17 12.16 38.82
N ASN A 765 -13.18 11.54 38.16
CA ASN A 765 -13.13 10.11 37.87
C ASN A 765 -12.23 9.31 38.85
N GLY A 766 -11.52 10.01 39.74
CA GLY A 766 -10.64 9.43 40.74
C GLY A 766 -9.22 9.14 40.23
N GLN A 767 -8.33 8.77 41.14
CA GLN A 767 -6.89 8.69 40.88
C GLN A 767 -6.49 7.67 39.80
N ALA A 768 -7.28 6.60 39.59
CA ALA A 768 -7.01 5.65 38.53
C ALA A 768 -7.12 6.28 37.12
N ALA A 769 -7.90 7.35 36.94
CA ALA A 769 -7.97 8.08 35.69
C ALA A 769 -6.65 8.82 35.38
N VAL A 770 -5.94 9.30 36.40
CA VAL A 770 -4.62 9.93 36.27
C VAL A 770 -3.61 8.90 35.74
N ASP A 771 -3.48 7.76 36.40
CA ASP A 771 -2.61 6.67 35.96
C ASP A 771 -2.97 6.19 34.54
N ASN A 772 -4.26 6.04 34.23
CA ASN A 772 -4.72 5.63 32.91
C ASN A 772 -4.39 6.67 31.83
N HIS A 773 -4.59 7.96 32.08
CA HIS A 773 -4.23 9.04 31.16
C HIS A 773 -2.74 8.98 30.80
N PHE A 774 -1.86 8.91 31.81
CA PHE A 774 -0.42 8.85 31.56
C PHE A 774 0.03 7.55 30.87
N ASN A 775 -0.74 6.47 30.99
CA ASN A 775 -0.56 5.26 30.18
C ASN A 775 -1.15 5.35 28.77
N ASN A 776 -2.12 6.25 28.52
CA ASN A 776 -2.70 6.47 27.19
C ASN A 776 -1.82 7.40 26.33
N VAL A 777 -1.26 8.47 26.91
CA VAL A 777 -0.34 9.37 26.17
C VAL A 777 0.98 8.71 25.79
N MET A 778 1.36 7.58 26.41
CA MET A 778 2.53 6.77 26.01
C MET A 778 2.49 6.30 24.55
N ASP A 779 1.34 6.34 23.87
CA ASP A 779 1.24 6.15 22.42
C ASP A 779 2.17 7.09 21.63
N TRP A 780 2.47 8.29 22.15
CA TRP A 780 3.39 9.26 21.56
C TRP A 780 4.44 9.82 22.55
N ALA A 781 4.17 9.83 23.86
CA ALA A 781 5.05 10.41 24.89
C ALA A 781 6.37 9.64 25.09
N LEU A 782 6.50 8.46 24.48
CA LEU A 782 7.77 7.74 24.35
C LEU A 782 8.74 8.38 23.34
N GLU A 783 8.25 9.21 22.42
CA GLU A 783 9.05 9.78 21.32
C GLU A 783 8.95 11.31 21.19
N ALA A 784 7.88 11.92 21.71
CA ALA A 784 7.62 13.36 21.68
C ALA A 784 7.43 13.95 23.09
N ALA A 785 7.84 15.20 23.30
CA ALA A 785 7.71 15.85 24.60
C ALA A 785 6.24 16.22 24.89
N TYR A 786 5.83 16.10 26.15
CA TYR A 786 4.56 16.61 26.65
C TYR A 786 4.78 17.99 27.28
N MET A 787 4.14 19.03 26.73
CA MET A 787 4.29 20.42 27.17
C MET A 787 2.92 21.00 27.59
N PRO A 788 2.41 20.69 28.79
CA PRO A 788 1.05 21.01 29.20
C PRO A 788 0.92 22.36 29.92
N ALA A 789 -0.27 22.95 29.86
CA ALA A 789 -0.82 23.83 30.89
C ALA A 789 -1.83 23.04 31.76
N TRP A 790 -2.15 23.54 32.95
CA TRP A 790 -3.19 22.98 33.84
C TRP A 790 -4.55 23.65 33.58
N GLY A 791 -5.63 22.89 33.71
CA GLY A 791 -7.02 23.36 33.64
C GLY A 791 -7.74 23.28 34.99
N ASN A 792 -9.04 23.60 34.99
CA ASN A 792 -9.79 23.64 36.25
C ASN A 792 -9.97 22.24 36.86
N HIS A 793 -9.95 21.18 36.06
CA HIS A 793 -10.03 19.81 36.56
C HIS A 793 -8.77 19.31 37.29
N GLU A 794 -7.63 20.00 37.17
CA GLU A 794 -6.43 19.73 37.98
C GLU A 794 -6.47 20.39 39.38
N TRP A 795 -7.54 21.14 39.73
CA TRP A 795 -7.64 21.90 40.99
C TRP A 795 -9.03 21.94 41.67
N ASP A 796 -10.14 21.79 40.95
CA ASP A 796 -11.48 22.17 41.43
C ASP A 796 -12.08 21.35 42.59
N SER A 797 -11.44 20.27 43.06
CA SER A 797 -11.99 19.43 44.14
C SER A 797 -10.91 18.81 45.02
N SER A 798 -11.29 18.30 46.21
CA SER A 798 -10.36 17.58 47.09
C SER A 798 -9.84 16.24 46.51
N GLY A 799 -10.18 15.90 45.26
CA GLY A 799 -9.65 14.78 44.50
C GLY A 799 -8.38 15.10 43.70
N ASP A 800 -8.14 16.36 43.32
CA ASP A 800 -6.86 16.77 42.72
C ASP A 800 -6.52 18.21 43.12
N ASP A 801 -5.30 18.43 43.62
CA ASP A 801 -4.85 19.71 44.19
C ASP A 801 -3.55 20.21 43.56
N LEU A 802 -3.42 20.00 42.25
CA LEU A 802 -2.25 20.25 41.39
C LEU A 802 -1.03 19.36 41.66
N ARG A 803 -1.02 18.51 42.69
CA ARG A 803 0.10 17.59 42.92
C ARG A 803 0.26 16.51 41.84
N ASN A 804 -0.82 16.10 41.18
CA ASN A 804 -0.70 15.21 40.02
C ASN A 804 -0.11 15.93 38.79
N TYR A 805 -0.41 17.21 38.59
CA TYR A 805 0.18 18.01 37.51
C TYR A 805 1.66 18.33 37.81
N LYS A 806 1.93 19.02 38.92
CA LYS A 806 3.28 19.51 39.27
C LYS A 806 4.28 18.42 39.66
N GLY A 807 3.79 17.27 40.13
CA GLY A 807 4.65 16.12 40.42
C GLY A 807 5.01 15.26 39.20
N ARG A 808 4.61 15.69 37.99
CA ARG A 808 4.80 14.97 36.73
C ARG A 808 5.44 15.82 35.63
N PHE A 809 5.58 17.13 35.84
CA PHE A 809 6.02 18.06 34.79
C PHE A 809 7.03 19.07 35.33
N ASP A 810 8.31 18.77 35.16
CA ASP A 810 9.40 19.75 35.31
C ASP A 810 9.42 20.70 34.10
N LEU A 811 8.97 21.95 34.28
CA LEU A 811 8.71 22.88 33.18
C LEU A 811 9.78 23.98 33.00
N PRO A 812 10.03 24.48 31.77
CA PRO A 812 11.07 25.47 31.49
C PRO A 812 10.65 26.89 31.89
N ASN A 813 11.49 27.59 32.65
CA ASN A 813 11.23 28.93 33.20
C ASN A 813 9.92 29.06 34.01
N PRO A 814 9.65 28.15 34.98
CA PRO A 814 8.37 28.06 35.66
C PRO A 814 8.12 29.28 36.56
N GLN A 815 6.86 29.69 36.66
CA GLN A 815 6.43 30.90 37.35
C GLN A 815 5.33 30.61 38.37
N THR A 816 5.26 31.43 39.42
CA THR A 816 4.20 31.37 40.43
C THR A 816 3.18 32.49 40.23
N SER A 817 1.91 32.12 40.26
CA SER A 817 0.74 32.99 40.14
C SER A 817 0.30 33.58 41.50
N PRO A 818 -0.27 34.80 41.53
CA PRO A 818 -0.87 35.35 42.75
C PRO A 818 -1.99 34.45 43.28
N GLY A 819 -1.94 34.16 44.59
CA GLY A 819 -2.92 33.32 45.26
C GLY A 819 -2.72 31.81 45.09
N ALA A 820 -1.59 31.36 44.53
CA ALA A 820 -1.27 29.94 44.42
C ALA A 820 -1.38 29.22 45.79
N PRO A 821 -2.04 28.05 45.84
CA PRO A 821 -2.31 27.31 47.06
C PRO A 821 -1.04 26.70 47.68
N VAL A 822 -1.07 26.45 49.00
CA VAL A 822 0.06 25.84 49.72
C VAL A 822 0.20 24.34 49.40
N ALA A 823 -0.90 23.63 49.17
CA ALA A 823 -0.87 22.33 48.51
C ALA A 823 -0.59 22.57 47.02
N GLY A 824 0.42 21.90 46.45
CA GLY A 824 0.89 22.20 45.09
C GLY A 824 1.63 23.55 44.94
N CYS A 825 2.07 24.18 46.04
CA CYS A 825 3.04 25.29 45.99
C CYS A 825 4.45 24.76 45.65
N CYS A 826 5.30 25.45 44.89
CA CYS A 826 5.15 26.78 44.26
C CYS A 826 5.96 26.81 42.96
N GLY A 827 5.41 27.42 41.90
CA GLY A 827 5.97 27.32 40.53
C GLY A 827 5.01 26.54 39.63
N GLU A 828 5.36 26.42 38.34
CA GLU A 828 4.61 25.68 37.30
C GLU A 828 3.16 26.13 37.05
N ASP A 829 2.71 27.22 37.69
CA ASP A 829 1.38 27.78 37.44
C ASP A 829 1.28 28.32 36.00
N TRP A 830 2.39 28.81 35.46
CA TRP A 830 2.65 29.07 34.05
C TRP A 830 4.16 29.13 33.79
N TYR A 831 4.58 29.15 32.53
CA TYR A 831 5.98 29.00 32.12
C TYR A 831 6.18 29.45 30.65
N TRP A 832 7.42 29.42 30.13
CA TRP A 832 7.69 29.80 28.73
C TRP A 832 8.99 29.20 28.18
N PHE A 833 9.07 29.02 26.86
CA PHE A 833 10.25 28.49 26.17
C PHE A 833 10.35 28.95 24.71
N ASP A 834 11.56 28.85 24.14
CA ASP A 834 11.86 29.21 22.75
C ASP A 834 12.22 27.97 21.92
N CYS A 835 11.35 27.56 21.00
CA CYS A 835 11.51 26.37 20.17
C CYS A 835 11.46 26.74 18.68
N GLY A 836 12.44 26.32 17.87
CA GLY A 836 12.44 26.53 16.41
C GLY A 836 12.51 28.00 15.92
N GLY A 837 12.65 28.96 16.83
CA GLY A 837 12.47 30.40 16.57
C GLY A 837 11.05 30.91 16.86
N VAL A 838 10.33 30.23 17.74
CA VAL A 838 8.99 30.60 18.24
C VAL A 838 9.03 30.67 19.75
N ARG A 839 8.52 31.76 20.33
CA ARG A 839 8.35 31.87 21.79
C ARG A 839 6.97 31.36 22.20
N PHE A 840 6.95 30.26 22.94
CA PHE A 840 5.76 29.69 23.55
C PHE A 840 5.62 30.19 24.98
N ILE A 841 4.44 30.70 25.34
CA ILE A 841 4.16 31.27 26.67
C ILE A 841 2.85 30.68 27.20
N ALA A 842 2.90 29.93 28.31
CA ALA A 842 1.70 29.47 28.98
C ALA A 842 1.00 30.64 29.71
N TYR A 843 -0.33 30.65 29.76
CA TYR A 843 -1.10 31.45 30.70
C TYR A 843 -1.78 30.57 31.75
N PRO A 844 -1.80 31.00 33.03
CA PRO A 844 -2.35 30.23 34.12
C PRO A 844 -3.88 30.23 34.09
N GLU A 845 -4.47 29.14 34.59
CA GLU A 845 -5.85 29.16 35.08
C GLU A 845 -5.91 30.03 36.36
N PRO A 846 -6.98 30.84 36.60
CA PRO A 846 -6.92 31.89 37.61
C PRO A 846 -7.32 31.40 39.01
N PHE A 847 -6.35 31.25 39.92
CA PHE A 847 -6.63 31.09 41.36
C PHE A 847 -7.41 32.27 41.95
N THR A 848 -7.16 33.49 41.44
CA THR A 848 -7.80 34.72 41.88
C THR A 848 -7.99 35.69 40.72
N SER A 849 -8.83 36.71 40.88
CA SER A 849 -8.98 37.80 39.90
C SER A 849 -7.70 38.62 39.68
N ALA A 850 -6.65 38.45 40.50
CA ALA A 850 -5.35 39.07 40.32
C ALA A 850 -4.41 38.26 39.40
N THR A 851 -4.74 37.01 39.07
CA THR A 851 -3.84 36.08 38.38
C THR A 851 -3.54 36.51 36.93
N TRP A 852 -4.54 36.77 36.09
CA TRP A 852 -4.30 37.25 34.72
C TRP A 852 -3.71 38.68 34.63
N PRO A 853 -4.12 39.67 35.46
CA PRO A 853 -3.45 40.96 35.49
C PRO A 853 -1.95 40.91 35.80
N ASP A 854 -1.52 40.04 36.74
CA ASP A 854 -0.10 39.81 37.02
C ASP A 854 0.59 39.10 35.84
N TRP A 855 -0.01 38.04 35.29
CA TRP A 855 0.49 37.36 34.10
C TRP A 855 0.70 38.30 32.92
N ALA A 856 -0.31 39.09 32.54
CA ALA A 856 -0.24 40.03 31.43
C ALA A 856 0.83 41.13 31.65
N THR A 857 1.05 41.53 32.91
CA THR A 857 2.12 42.45 33.28
C THR A 857 3.50 41.83 33.10
N ARG A 858 3.70 40.58 33.54
CA ARG A 858 4.98 39.86 33.42
C ARG A 858 5.29 39.47 31.97
N VAL A 859 4.30 38.98 31.23
CA VAL A 859 4.43 38.51 29.85
C VAL A 859 4.71 39.65 28.88
N ARG A 860 4.24 40.89 29.16
CA ARG A 860 4.62 42.06 28.35
C ARG A 860 6.14 42.17 28.17
N ALA A 861 6.92 42.03 29.24
CA ALA A 861 8.38 42.09 29.15
C ALA A 861 9.00 40.92 28.36
N LEU A 862 8.39 39.73 28.40
CA LEU A 862 8.81 38.56 27.61
C LEU A 862 8.50 38.73 26.12
N MET A 863 7.37 39.36 25.81
CA MET A 863 6.95 39.71 24.45
C MET A 863 7.76 40.88 23.88
N ASP A 864 8.05 41.93 24.65
CA ASP A 864 8.97 43.02 24.29
C ASP A 864 10.33 42.43 23.87
N ALA A 865 10.87 41.49 24.66
CA ALA A 865 12.12 40.80 24.36
C ALA A 865 12.04 39.95 23.08
N ALA A 866 10.96 39.18 22.87
CA ALA A 866 10.76 38.39 21.65
C ALA A 866 10.56 39.27 20.40
N GLN A 867 9.87 40.39 20.55
CA GLN A 867 9.64 41.36 19.48
C GLN A 867 10.97 41.97 19.01
N ALA A 868 11.89 42.25 19.95
CA ALA A 868 13.24 42.75 19.65
C ALA A 868 14.21 41.68 19.12
N ASP A 869 14.06 40.41 19.51
CA ASP A 869 14.97 39.32 19.13
C ASP A 869 14.78 38.89 17.66
N PRO A 870 15.78 39.05 16.76
CA PRO A 870 15.64 38.69 15.35
C PRO A 870 15.56 37.17 15.08
N THR A 871 15.88 36.33 16.07
CA THR A 871 15.79 34.86 15.95
C THR A 871 14.38 34.34 16.22
N ILE A 872 13.58 35.08 16.99
CA ILE A 872 12.17 34.81 17.23
C ILE A 872 11.33 35.41 16.10
N ARG A 873 10.54 34.57 15.44
CA ARG A 873 9.68 34.92 14.30
C ARG A 873 8.21 35.05 14.74
N PHE A 874 7.77 34.11 15.59
CA PHE A 874 6.41 34.07 16.14
C PHE A 874 6.43 34.03 17.67
N ILE A 875 5.38 34.56 18.27
CA ILE A 875 5.02 34.36 19.67
C ILE A 875 3.66 33.67 19.68
N VAL A 876 3.55 32.60 20.46
CA VAL A 876 2.35 31.77 20.64
C VAL A 876 2.04 31.70 22.13
N THR A 877 0.80 31.99 22.50
CA THR A 877 0.33 31.76 23.89
C THR A 877 -0.56 30.53 23.96
N PHE A 878 -0.52 29.80 25.05
CA PHE A 878 -1.39 28.64 25.28
C PHE A 878 -1.80 28.56 26.76
N GLY A 879 -2.89 27.89 27.09
CA GLY A 879 -3.42 27.81 28.46
C GLY A 879 -4.82 27.20 28.41
N HIS A 880 -5.56 27.23 29.52
CA HIS A 880 -6.82 26.50 29.58
C HIS A 880 -8.04 27.30 29.10
N ARG A 881 -8.49 28.33 29.83
CA ARG A 881 -9.73 29.06 29.48
C ARG A 881 -9.68 29.80 28.13
N PRO A 882 -10.76 29.77 27.32
CA PRO A 882 -10.90 30.61 26.14
C PRO A 882 -10.98 32.10 26.51
N ALA A 883 -10.34 32.93 25.69
CA ALA A 883 -10.64 34.36 25.61
C ALA A 883 -11.80 34.66 24.66
N LEU A 884 -12.00 33.80 23.65
CA LEU A 884 -13.18 33.74 22.80
C LEU A 884 -13.61 32.27 22.70
N SER A 885 -14.86 32.01 23.05
CA SER A 885 -15.58 30.78 22.73
C SER A 885 -17.06 31.15 22.60
N SER A 886 -17.74 30.50 21.66
CA SER A 886 -19.19 30.53 21.50
C SER A 886 -19.86 29.27 22.04
N GLY A 887 -19.08 28.30 22.53
CA GLY A 887 -19.55 27.11 23.23
C GLY A 887 -20.25 27.39 24.57
N TRP A 888 -20.56 26.30 25.27
CA TRP A 888 -21.12 26.26 26.62
C TRP A 888 -20.22 26.96 27.65
N HIS A 889 -18.90 26.94 27.46
CA HIS A 889 -17.93 27.68 28.26
C HIS A 889 -17.51 28.98 27.52
N PRO A 890 -18.28 30.08 27.63
CA PRO A 890 -18.01 31.31 26.87
C PRO A 890 -16.67 31.95 27.27
N GLY A 891 -16.03 32.61 26.29
CA GLY A 891 -14.73 33.24 26.49
C GLY A 891 -14.70 34.37 27.52
N ASP A 892 -13.61 34.50 28.26
CA ASP A 892 -13.45 35.51 29.32
C ASP A 892 -13.08 36.91 28.77
N PRO A 893 -13.88 37.97 29.05
CA PRO A 893 -13.61 39.32 28.55
C PRO A 893 -12.35 39.99 29.12
N GLY A 894 -11.91 39.64 30.33
CA GLY A 894 -10.73 40.21 30.99
C GLY A 894 -9.44 39.60 30.45
N LEU A 895 -9.44 38.28 30.21
CA LEU A 895 -8.39 37.60 29.46
C LEU A 895 -8.31 38.17 28.04
N LEU A 896 -9.44 38.25 27.33
CA LEU A 896 -9.51 38.83 25.98
C LEU A 896 -8.93 40.25 25.90
N ALA A 897 -9.34 41.15 26.81
CA ALA A 897 -8.79 42.50 26.87
C ALA A 897 -7.26 42.52 27.05
N SER A 898 -6.74 41.57 27.83
CA SER A 898 -5.29 41.41 28.06
C SER A 898 -4.57 40.92 26.81
N LEU A 899 -5.08 39.86 26.15
CA LEU A 899 -4.48 39.32 24.92
C LEU A 899 -4.52 40.34 23.78
N LEU A 900 -5.65 41.00 23.55
CA LEU A 900 -5.78 42.02 22.49
C LEU A 900 -4.89 43.24 22.75
N SER A 901 -4.71 43.65 24.02
CA SER A 901 -3.75 44.69 24.37
C SER A 901 -2.30 44.28 24.10
N LEU A 902 -1.97 42.98 24.18
CA LEU A 902 -0.63 42.47 23.86
C LEU A 902 -0.44 42.34 22.35
N GLY A 903 -1.43 41.83 21.60
CA GLY A 903 -1.35 41.73 20.13
C GLY A 903 -1.20 43.10 19.46
N ALA A 904 -1.96 44.10 19.93
CA ALA A 904 -1.88 45.47 19.42
C ALA A 904 -0.50 46.12 19.57
N SER A 905 0.38 45.62 20.45
CA SER A 905 1.75 46.13 20.63
C SER A 905 2.86 45.18 20.16
N HIS A 906 2.57 43.92 19.83
CA HIS A 906 3.57 42.91 19.47
C HIS A 906 3.19 42.21 18.16
N SER A 907 3.71 42.69 17.03
CA SER A 907 3.38 42.15 15.70
C SER A 907 3.82 40.69 15.48
N LYS A 908 4.71 40.13 16.32
CA LYS A 908 5.07 38.71 16.28
C LYS A 908 4.09 37.81 17.04
N TYR A 909 3.21 38.38 17.86
CA TYR A 909 2.20 37.62 18.60
C TYR A 909 0.98 37.39 17.72
N VAL A 910 0.84 36.13 17.28
CA VAL A 910 -0.04 35.79 16.14
C VAL A 910 -1.02 34.64 16.44
N LEU A 911 -0.81 33.88 17.52
CA LEU A 911 -1.62 32.69 17.82
C LEU A 911 -1.85 32.53 19.34
N THR A 912 -3.09 32.26 19.72
CA THR A 912 -3.48 31.79 21.07
C THR A 912 -4.18 30.43 20.97
N LEU A 913 -3.80 29.51 21.84
CA LEU A 913 -4.34 28.15 21.93
C LEU A 913 -5.02 27.94 23.29
N ASN A 914 -6.15 27.23 23.32
CA ASN A 914 -6.91 27.00 24.56
C ASN A 914 -7.81 25.74 24.52
N GLY A 915 -8.31 25.30 25.68
CA GLY A 915 -9.28 24.21 25.87
C GLY A 915 -10.54 24.71 26.58
N HIS A 916 -11.00 24.01 27.61
CA HIS A 916 -12.11 24.33 28.54
C HIS A 916 -13.51 24.35 27.91
N SER A 917 -13.65 24.90 26.71
CA SER A 917 -14.82 24.68 25.87
C SER A 917 -14.59 23.39 25.11
N HIS A 918 -15.45 22.39 25.35
CA HIS A 918 -15.29 21.05 24.78
C HIS A 918 -15.74 21.00 23.30
N ASN A 919 -15.10 21.83 22.47
CA ASN A 919 -15.34 22.01 21.05
C ASN A 919 -14.07 22.51 20.34
N TYR A 920 -14.05 22.42 19.01
CA TYR A 920 -13.09 23.16 18.19
C TYR A 920 -13.67 24.51 17.82
N GLU A 921 -12.92 25.59 17.91
CA GLU A 921 -13.32 26.91 17.42
C GLU A 921 -12.10 27.77 17.08
N ARG A 922 -12.17 28.51 15.97
CA ARG A 922 -11.12 29.42 15.52
C ARG A 922 -11.70 30.78 15.19
N SER A 923 -11.09 31.84 15.70
CA SER A 923 -11.45 33.21 15.36
C SER A 923 -10.88 33.64 14.00
N VAL A 924 -11.50 34.66 13.37
CA VAL A 924 -10.77 35.55 12.46
C VAL A 924 -9.74 36.34 13.29
N PRO A 925 -8.60 36.80 12.72
CA PRO A 925 -7.58 37.49 13.49
C PRO A 925 -8.10 38.71 14.26
N GLN A 926 -7.93 38.72 15.58
CA GLN A 926 -8.29 39.82 16.48
C GLN A 926 -7.01 40.55 16.89
N SER A 927 -6.88 41.83 16.52
CA SER A 927 -5.64 42.61 16.74
C SER A 927 -4.36 41.91 16.23
N GLY A 928 -4.46 41.14 15.14
CA GLY A 928 -3.35 40.35 14.56
C GLY A 928 -3.22 38.91 15.11
N ILE A 929 -3.94 38.55 16.17
CA ILE A 929 -3.89 37.23 16.81
C ILE A 929 -5.03 36.35 16.30
N THR A 930 -4.74 35.14 15.83
CA THR A 930 -5.73 34.06 15.67
C THR A 930 -5.92 33.37 17.02
N LEU A 931 -7.15 33.23 17.50
CA LEU A 931 -7.46 32.48 18.72
C LEU A 931 -8.09 31.14 18.33
N VAL A 932 -7.61 30.04 18.90
CA VAL A 932 -8.08 28.68 18.63
C VAL A 932 -8.35 27.93 19.93
N THR A 933 -9.57 27.42 20.06
CA THR A 933 -10.01 26.47 21.08
C THR A 933 -9.95 25.06 20.51
N ALA A 934 -9.35 24.13 21.25
CA ALA A 934 -9.07 22.76 20.85
C ALA A 934 -9.38 21.76 21.99
N GLY A 935 -10.49 21.99 22.71
CA GLY A 935 -11.00 21.11 23.77
C GLY A 935 -11.69 19.86 23.22
N ILE A 936 -10.94 19.10 22.40
CA ILE A 936 -11.44 18.00 21.58
C ILE A 936 -10.61 16.72 21.77
N GLY A 937 -9.76 16.67 22.80
CA GLY A 937 -8.77 15.62 23.05
C GLY A 937 -9.34 14.24 23.41
N GLY A 938 -10.62 14.18 23.80
CA GLY A 938 -11.35 12.92 23.93
C GLY A 938 -12.41 12.87 25.03
N SER A 939 -12.42 13.84 25.96
CA SER A 939 -13.52 13.97 26.93
C SER A 939 -14.81 14.40 26.23
N SER A 940 -15.96 14.23 26.89
CA SER A 940 -17.27 14.43 26.25
C SER A 940 -17.46 15.87 25.74
N LEU A 941 -17.73 16.03 24.43
CA LEU A 941 -18.10 17.30 23.81
C LEU A 941 -19.30 17.94 24.50
N GLU A 942 -19.41 19.27 24.41
CA GLU A 942 -20.34 20.06 25.23
C GLU A 942 -21.80 19.54 25.19
N GLN A 943 -22.42 19.43 26.36
CA GLN A 943 -23.75 18.84 26.50
C GLN A 943 -24.85 19.86 26.21
N ALA A 944 -25.57 19.69 25.09
CA ALA A 944 -26.64 20.61 24.68
C ALA A 944 -27.85 20.59 25.64
N ASN A 945 -28.01 21.64 26.46
CA ASN A 945 -29.24 21.92 27.24
C ASN A 945 -29.36 23.42 27.64
N GLY A 946 -29.50 24.32 26.67
CA GLY A 946 -29.63 25.77 26.94
C GLY A 946 -29.38 26.60 25.69
N PRO A 947 -29.68 27.91 25.68
CA PRO A 947 -30.30 28.58 24.54
C PRO A 947 -29.47 28.79 23.26
N CYS A 948 -28.27 28.22 23.16
CA CYS A 948 -27.86 27.34 22.03
C CYS A 948 -26.34 27.16 21.98
N PRO A 949 -25.85 25.97 22.36
CA PRO A 949 -24.66 25.38 21.76
C PRO A 949 -24.89 23.91 21.37
N TRP A 950 -24.72 23.47 20.13
CA TRP A 950 -24.65 24.23 18.87
C TRP A 950 -25.54 23.73 17.70
N PRO A 951 -26.03 22.46 17.64
CA PRO A 951 -26.73 22.02 16.42
C PRO A 951 -28.04 22.79 16.15
N GLY A 952 -28.04 23.56 15.05
CA GLY A 952 -29.25 24.04 14.36
C GLY A 952 -29.95 25.31 14.88
N GLY A 953 -29.50 25.92 15.98
CA GLY A 953 -30.32 26.89 16.74
C GLY A 953 -29.80 28.32 16.92
N CYS A 954 -28.62 28.68 16.39
CA CYS A 954 -28.02 30.00 16.61
C CYS A 954 -26.98 30.36 15.52
N PRO A 955 -26.69 31.65 15.22
CA PRO A 955 -25.67 32.03 14.23
C PRO A 955 -24.25 32.08 14.82
N ALA A 956 -23.23 31.89 13.98
CA ALA A 956 -21.84 32.15 14.38
C ALA A 956 -21.62 33.63 14.73
N PRO A 957 -20.95 33.96 15.83
CA PRO A 957 -20.53 35.33 16.11
C PRO A 957 -19.63 35.87 14.98
N PRO A 958 -19.64 37.17 14.65
CA PRO A 958 -18.85 37.72 13.55
C PRO A 958 -17.33 37.55 13.68
N TRP A 959 -16.84 37.21 14.88
CA TRP A 959 -15.43 36.91 15.13
C TRP A 959 -15.06 35.44 14.88
N CYS A 960 -16.03 34.51 14.80
CA CYS A 960 -15.79 33.09 14.55
C CYS A 960 -15.55 32.84 13.06
N ALA A 961 -14.37 32.31 12.71
CA ALA A 961 -14.05 31.88 11.35
C ALA A 961 -14.55 30.46 11.07
N PHE A 962 -14.38 29.56 12.04
CA PHE A 962 -14.80 28.16 11.97
C PHE A 962 -15.02 27.62 13.39
N ARG A 963 -15.90 26.62 13.55
CA ARG A 963 -16.03 25.83 14.78
C ARG A 963 -16.71 24.49 14.48
N ALA A 964 -16.51 23.52 15.36
CA ALA A 964 -17.11 22.19 15.29
C ALA A 964 -17.26 21.57 16.68
N LEU A 965 -18.34 20.83 16.90
CA LEU A 965 -18.45 19.80 17.92
C LEU A 965 -18.05 18.46 17.29
N HIS A 966 -16.75 18.19 17.29
CA HIS A 966 -16.15 16.92 16.81
C HIS A 966 -14.83 16.67 17.56
N HIS A 967 -14.51 15.42 17.93
CA HIS A 967 -13.24 15.10 18.60
C HIS A 967 -12.07 15.19 17.63
N GLY A 968 -10.84 15.34 18.10
CA GLY A 968 -9.67 15.41 17.22
C GLY A 968 -8.46 16.03 17.91
N ALA A 969 -7.55 16.57 17.09
CA ALA A 969 -6.42 17.35 17.59
C ALA A 969 -6.01 18.40 16.56
N LEU A 970 -5.51 19.55 17.03
CA LEU A 970 -5.01 20.60 16.14
C LEU A 970 -3.53 20.34 15.85
N ARG A 971 -3.21 20.09 14.57
CA ARG A 971 -1.84 19.99 14.07
C ARG A 971 -1.36 21.38 13.63
N LEU A 972 -0.24 21.84 14.19
CA LEU A 972 0.45 23.05 13.78
C LEU A 972 1.79 22.70 13.14
N ARG A 973 2.00 23.12 11.89
CA ARG A 973 3.25 22.99 11.16
C ARG A 973 3.93 24.36 11.15
N PHE A 974 5.01 24.49 11.91
CA PHE A 974 5.77 25.73 12.02
C PHE A 974 6.85 25.78 10.94
N GLY A 975 6.75 26.77 10.05
CA GLY A 975 7.73 27.04 9.00
C GLY A 975 8.66 28.21 9.35
N GLN A 976 9.39 28.70 8.33
CA GLN A 976 10.19 29.92 8.47
C GLN A 976 9.35 31.20 8.33
N ALA A 977 8.36 31.24 7.44
CA ALA A 977 7.55 32.42 7.14
C ALA A 977 6.09 32.33 7.61
N SER A 978 5.61 31.13 7.92
CA SER A 978 4.20 30.88 8.28
C SER A 978 4.04 29.78 9.35
N ILE A 979 2.83 29.69 9.88
CA ILE A 979 2.31 28.56 10.66
C ILE A 979 1.09 28.03 9.87
N LEU A 980 1.12 26.75 9.48
CA LEU A 980 -0.04 26.07 8.89
C LEU A 980 -0.74 25.28 10.00
N GLY A 981 -1.98 25.63 10.30
CA GLY A 981 -2.81 24.93 11.26
C GLY A 981 -3.86 24.07 10.56
N ASP A 982 -3.95 22.80 10.94
CA ASP A 982 -4.96 21.86 10.47
C ASP A 982 -5.67 21.24 11.68
N ALA A 983 -6.97 21.44 11.83
CA ALA A 983 -7.77 20.68 12.78
C ALA A 983 -8.00 19.28 12.18
N ILE A 984 -7.40 18.25 12.79
CA ILE A 984 -7.48 16.89 12.29
C ILE A 984 -8.70 16.20 12.90
N CYS A 985 -9.56 15.67 12.04
CA CYS A 985 -10.74 14.90 12.39
C CYS A 985 -10.37 13.69 13.24
N GLY A 986 -10.93 13.61 14.45
CA GLY A 986 -10.90 12.44 15.31
C GLY A 986 -12.19 11.60 15.21
N PRO A 987 -12.45 10.71 16.18
CA PRO A 987 -13.65 9.89 16.19
C PRO A 987 -14.92 10.74 16.45
N PRO A 988 -16.07 10.42 15.84
CA PRO A 988 -17.30 11.20 16.03
C PRO A 988 -17.82 11.14 17.48
N GLY A 989 -18.49 12.22 17.89
CA GLY A 989 -19.32 12.27 19.09
C GLY A 989 -20.55 11.36 18.99
N SER A 990 -21.43 11.43 19.99
CA SER A 990 -22.69 10.68 20.04
C SER A 990 -23.83 11.46 19.35
N PRO A 991 -24.60 10.83 18.44
CA PRO A 991 -25.78 11.47 17.86
C PRO A 991 -26.84 11.81 18.91
N GLY A 992 -27.26 13.08 18.97
CA GLY A 992 -28.45 13.52 19.72
C GLY A 992 -28.38 13.39 21.26
N GLY A 993 -27.20 13.47 21.86
CA GLY A 993 -27.02 13.30 23.31
C GLY A 993 -25.88 14.12 23.92
N SER A 994 -25.49 13.75 25.14
CA SER A 994 -24.48 14.42 25.98
C SER A 994 -23.02 14.14 25.56
N ASN A 995 -22.70 14.35 24.29
CA ASN A 995 -21.39 14.33 23.64
C ASN A 995 -21.63 14.69 22.15
N ALA A 996 -22.31 15.81 21.88
CA ALA A 996 -22.99 16.02 20.61
C ALA A 996 -22.00 16.16 19.43
N ASN A 997 -22.42 15.73 18.25
CA ASN A 997 -21.64 15.78 17.02
C ASN A 997 -22.36 16.62 15.96
N ASP A 998 -21.73 17.68 15.43
CA ASP A 998 -22.36 18.58 14.44
C ASP A 998 -21.77 18.50 13.01
N ILE A 999 -20.55 17.98 12.84
CA ILE A 999 -19.87 17.77 11.56
C ILE A 999 -19.57 16.29 11.33
N THR A 1000 -19.68 15.83 10.07
CA THR A 1000 -19.22 14.50 9.66
C THR A 1000 -17.93 14.64 8.84
N CYS A 1001 -16.88 13.94 9.26
CA CYS A 1001 -15.59 13.79 8.55
C CYS A 1001 -15.03 12.39 8.80
N ALA A 1002 -14.08 11.92 7.99
CA ALA A 1002 -13.37 10.67 8.25
C ALA A 1002 -12.18 10.92 9.19
N PRO A 1003 -11.93 10.08 10.22
CA PRO A 1003 -10.82 10.32 11.14
C PRO A 1003 -9.45 10.32 10.43
N GLY A 1004 -8.73 11.43 10.54
CA GLY A 1004 -7.53 11.75 9.75
C GLY A 1004 -7.73 12.86 8.71
N ASP A 1005 -8.97 13.15 8.30
CA ASP A 1005 -9.30 14.28 7.44
C ASP A 1005 -8.99 15.62 8.12
N THR A 1006 -8.97 16.70 7.34
CA THR A 1006 -8.85 18.07 7.87
C THR A 1006 -10.25 18.69 8.01
N LEU A 1007 -10.69 18.94 9.24
CA LEU A 1007 -11.92 19.66 9.58
C LEU A 1007 -11.86 21.13 9.16
N ASP A 1008 -10.71 21.75 9.41
CA ASP A 1008 -10.44 23.16 9.19
C ASP A 1008 -8.94 23.35 8.93
N SER A 1009 -8.57 24.26 8.03
CA SER A 1009 -7.18 24.59 7.74
C SER A 1009 -7.00 26.10 7.61
N PHE A 1010 -5.89 26.61 8.14
CA PHE A 1010 -5.60 28.03 8.17
C PHE A 1010 -4.09 28.32 8.15
N THR A 1011 -3.72 29.42 7.51
CA THR A 1011 -2.35 29.92 7.47
C THR A 1011 -2.22 31.20 8.28
N ILE A 1012 -1.19 31.29 9.11
CA ILE A 1012 -0.76 32.51 9.80
C ILE A 1012 0.59 32.91 9.24
N GLY A 1013 0.69 34.07 8.59
CA GLY A 1013 1.89 34.54 7.88
C GLY A 1013 1.59 34.97 6.45
N GLU A 1014 2.63 35.19 5.64
CA GLU A 1014 2.49 35.41 4.19
C GLU A 1014 2.50 34.07 3.43
N ASP A 1015 1.80 34.08 2.29
CA ASP A 1015 1.60 32.93 1.39
C ASP A 1015 2.62 32.90 0.25
N LEU A 1016 3.32 31.79 0.12
CA LEU A 1016 4.21 31.39 -0.97
C LEU A 1016 3.56 31.03 -2.32
N PRO A 1017 3.70 31.77 -3.43
CA PRO A 1017 3.52 31.13 -4.73
C PRO A 1017 4.58 30.03 -4.92
N PRO A 1018 4.19 28.80 -5.33
CA PRO A 1018 5.12 27.70 -5.50
C PRO A 1018 6.07 28.01 -6.65
N VAL A 1019 7.36 27.74 -6.48
CA VAL A 1019 8.39 28.20 -7.42
C VAL A 1019 8.81 27.05 -8.34
N PRO A 1020 8.31 26.97 -9.59
CA PRO A 1020 8.84 26.05 -10.57
C PRO A 1020 10.22 26.52 -11.05
N ALA A 1021 11.14 25.60 -11.19
CA ALA A 1021 12.50 25.79 -11.65
C ALA A 1021 12.79 24.81 -12.80
N ALA A 1022 13.19 25.37 -13.94
CA ALA A 1022 13.57 24.65 -15.15
C ALA A 1022 14.82 25.32 -15.76
N PRO A 1023 15.61 24.61 -16.59
CA PRO A 1023 16.72 25.23 -17.31
C PRO A 1023 16.25 26.43 -18.15
N ALA A 1024 16.90 27.59 -18.03
CA ALA A 1024 16.50 28.80 -18.76
C ALA A 1024 16.57 28.63 -20.29
N SER A 1025 17.48 27.79 -20.78
CA SER A 1025 17.49 27.34 -22.17
C SER A 1025 18.12 25.96 -22.34
N ILE A 1026 17.66 25.19 -23.31
CA ILE A 1026 18.30 23.95 -23.79
C ILE A 1026 18.50 24.06 -25.30
N THR A 1027 19.61 23.51 -25.80
CA THR A 1027 19.91 23.44 -27.24
C THR A 1027 20.07 22.00 -27.68
N ALA A 1028 19.42 21.62 -28.79
CA ALA A 1028 19.59 20.34 -29.47
C ALA A 1028 19.64 20.55 -30.99
N ASN A 1029 19.95 19.49 -31.73
CA ASN A 1029 19.78 19.49 -33.18
C ASN A 1029 18.38 18.96 -33.54
N GLU A 1030 17.91 19.24 -34.75
CA GLU A 1030 16.84 18.44 -35.37
C GLU A 1030 17.16 16.94 -35.29
N GLU A 1031 16.11 16.12 -35.20
CA GLU A 1031 16.15 14.66 -35.06
C GLU A 1031 16.85 14.15 -33.77
N THR A 1032 17.07 15.02 -32.77
CA THR A 1032 17.59 14.63 -31.46
C THR A 1032 16.64 15.02 -30.32
N ARG A 1033 16.40 14.10 -29.38
CA ARG A 1033 15.47 14.29 -28.27
C ARG A 1033 15.99 15.33 -27.26
N LEU A 1034 15.13 16.28 -26.92
CA LEU A 1034 15.25 17.23 -25.82
C LEU A 1034 14.51 16.68 -24.59
N ASP A 1035 15.18 16.73 -23.44
CA ASP A 1035 14.59 16.46 -22.12
C ASP A 1035 14.79 17.72 -21.24
N VAL A 1036 13.70 18.28 -20.71
CA VAL A 1036 13.68 19.48 -19.87
C VAL A 1036 13.10 19.10 -18.50
N PRO A 1037 13.94 18.85 -17.48
CA PRO A 1037 13.45 18.58 -16.14
C PRO A 1037 12.94 19.86 -15.46
N VAL A 1038 11.86 19.73 -14.71
CA VAL A 1038 11.22 20.79 -13.95
C VAL A 1038 11.07 20.32 -12.50
N LYS A 1039 11.45 21.17 -11.55
CA LYS A 1039 11.23 20.94 -10.12
C LYS A 1039 10.46 22.11 -9.53
N VAL A 1040 9.50 21.83 -8.67
CA VAL A 1040 8.77 22.83 -7.89
C VAL A 1040 9.28 22.81 -6.46
N ALA A 1041 9.41 24.00 -5.87
CA ALA A 1041 9.62 24.16 -4.44
C ALA A 1041 8.64 25.20 -3.90
N ASP A 1042 7.84 24.80 -2.93
CA ASP A 1042 7.06 25.68 -2.09
C ASP A 1042 7.94 26.14 -0.90
N ARG A 1043 7.79 27.38 -0.42
CA ARG A 1043 8.73 27.98 0.56
C ARG A 1043 8.20 27.94 2.00
N ASP A 1044 6.89 27.91 2.15
CA ASP A 1044 6.12 27.78 3.38
C ASP A 1044 5.60 26.34 3.55
N GLY A 1045 5.63 25.53 2.50
CA GLY A 1045 5.37 24.09 2.55
C GLY A 1045 3.92 23.73 2.22
N ASP A 1046 3.23 24.59 1.48
CA ASP A 1046 1.91 24.29 0.96
C ASP A 1046 1.99 23.16 -0.09
N PRO A 1047 1.04 22.21 -0.11
CA PRO A 1047 1.02 21.14 -1.10
C PRO A 1047 0.90 21.70 -2.53
N ILE A 1048 1.70 21.17 -3.45
CA ILE A 1048 1.53 21.43 -4.88
C ILE A 1048 0.29 20.67 -5.36
N LEU A 1049 -0.66 21.38 -5.95
CA LEU A 1049 -1.94 20.85 -6.41
C LEU A 1049 -1.99 20.63 -7.93
N ALA A 1050 -1.03 21.21 -8.67
CA ALA A 1050 -0.84 20.96 -10.10
C ALA A 1050 0.53 21.46 -10.57
N LEU A 1051 1.17 20.70 -11.47
CA LEU A 1051 2.28 21.14 -12.30
C LEU A 1051 1.98 20.89 -13.79
N VAL A 1052 1.98 21.94 -14.61
CA VAL A 1052 1.63 21.86 -16.04
C VAL A 1052 2.59 22.65 -16.93
N ALA A 1053 2.63 22.29 -18.23
CA ALA A 1053 3.41 22.98 -19.25
C ALA A 1053 2.52 23.49 -20.39
N ASP A 1054 2.71 24.76 -20.79
CA ASP A 1054 2.15 25.33 -22.01
C ASP A 1054 3.09 25.06 -23.20
N LEU A 1055 2.64 24.15 -24.06
CA LEU A 1055 3.36 23.70 -25.26
C LEU A 1055 2.86 24.38 -26.55
N SER A 1056 1.96 25.37 -26.45
CA SER A 1056 1.31 26.00 -27.61
C SER A 1056 2.26 26.75 -28.55
N ALA A 1057 3.46 27.11 -28.07
CA ALA A 1057 4.51 27.74 -28.85
C ALA A 1057 5.32 26.77 -29.73
N LEU A 1058 5.13 25.45 -29.60
CA LEU A 1058 5.81 24.43 -30.39
C LEU A 1058 5.13 24.22 -31.77
N PRO A 1059 5.82 23.62 -32.76
CA PRO A 1059 5.24 23.36 -34.08
C PRO A 1059 3.94 22.57 -34.03
N GLN A 1060 2.98 22.87 -34.93
CA GLN A 1060 1.58 22.40 -34.86
C GLN A 1060 1.34 20.88 -35.04
N ARG A 1061 2.41 20.06 -35.07
CA ARG A 1061 2.38 18.59 -35.11
C ARG A 1061 3.52 17.94 -34.30
N ASN A 1062 4.03 18.61 -33.28
CA ASN A 1062 5.12 18.12 -32.44
C ASN A 1062 4.75 16.82 -31.67
N ASP A 1063 5.76 16.11 -31.16
CA ASP A 1063 5.63 14.93 -30.27
C ASP A 1063 5.91 15.29 -28.79
N ALA A 1064 5.81 16.58 -28.43
CA ALA A 1064 6.21 17.04 -27.11
C ALA A 1064 5.20 16.61 -26.04
N ARG A 1065 5.70 16.02 -24.95
CA ARG A 1065 4.91 15.59 -23.81
C ARG A 1065 5.54 16.10 -22.53
N PHE A 1066 4.73 16.75 -21.69
CA PHE A 1066 5.07 17.00 -20.29
C PHE A 1066 4.31 16.00 -19.41
N THR A 1067 5.03 15.42 -18.44
CA THR A 1067 4.46 14.54 -17.41
C THR A 1067 4.95 15.04 -16.06
N ALA A 1068 4.04 15.33 -15.14
CA ALA A 1068 4.35 15.55 -13.73
C ALA A 1068 4.44 14.19 -12.99
N ASP A 1069 5.33 14.11 -12.01
CA ASP A 1069 5.46 12.95 -11.14
C ASP A 1069 4.37 12.98 -10.04
N PRO A 1070 4.06 11.85 -9.38
CA PRO A 1070 3.09 11.81 -8.29
C PRO A 1070 3.39 12.85 -7.19
N GLY A 1071 2.42 13.72 -6.91
CA GLY A 1071 2.55 14.83 -5.96
C GLY A 1071 3.08 16.15 -6.56
N ASP A 1072 3.14 16.28 -7.90
CA ASP A 1072 3.34 17.52 -8.66
C ASP A 1072 4.61 18.35 -8.34
N SER A 1073 5.51 17.81 -7.51
CA SER A 1073 6.74 18.50 -7.10
C SER A 1073 7.89 18.40 -8.11
N THR A 1074 7.79 17.51 -9.09
CA THR A 1074 8.72 17.36 -10.22
C THR A 1074 7.96 16.96 -11.49
N GLY A 1075 8.58 17.17 -12.65
CA GLY A 1075 8.08 16.70 -13.94
C GLY A 1075 9.10 16.83 -15.06
N LEU A 1076 8.83 16.21 -16.19
CA LEU A 1076 9.72 16.14 -17.34
C LEU A 1076 8.97 16.50 -18.64
N LEU A 1077 9.50 17.47 -19.38
CA LEU A 1077 9.11 17.70 -20.78
C LEU A 1077 10.08 16.96 -21.70
N THR A 1078 9.56 16.15 -22.61
CA THR A 1078 10.31 15.45 -23.65
C THR A 1078 9.83 15.91 -25.03
N TRP A 1079 10.72 16.24 -25.98
CA TRP A 1079 10.36 16.63 -27.36
C TRP A 1079 11.43 16.20 -28.36
N THR A 1080 11.06 15.72 -29.57
CA THR A 1080 12.00 15.42 -30.66
C THR A 1080 11.72 16.33 -31.87
N PRO A 1081 12.44 17.46 -32.04
CA PRO A 1081 12.24 18.34 -33.18
C PRO A 1081 12.50 17.62 -34.50
N ARG A 1082 11.63 17.79 -35.49
CA ARG A 1082 11.78 17.15 -36.81
C ARG A 1082 12.70 17.95 -37.71
N HIS A 1083 13.14 17.33 -38.81
CA HIS A 1083 13.86 18.04 -39.86
C HIS A 1083 13.00 19.16 -40.47
N GLY A 1084 13.54 20.39 -40.52
CA GLY A 1084 12.81 21.61 -40.88
C GLY A 1084 12.24 22.40 -39.70
N GLU A 1085 12.38 21.91 -38.46
CA GLU A 1085 11.93 22.59 -37.22
C GLU A 1085 13.08 23.33 -36.50
N ALA A 1086 14.21 23.58 -37.15
CA ALA A 1086 15.26 24.47 -36.63
C ALA A 1086 14.71 25.88 -36.33
N GLY A 1087 14.90 26.33 -35.09
CA GLY A 1087 14.24 27.52 -34.57
C GLY A 1087 14.50 27.76 -33.08
N SER A 1088 13.77 28.70 -32.49
CA SER A 1088 13.80 28.99 -31.05
C SER A 1088 12.37 29.07 -30.55
N TYR A 1089 12.03 28.22 -29.58
CA TYR A 1089 10.70 28.07 -29.02
C TYR A 1089 10.73 28.34 -27.53
N THR A 1090 9.62 28.76 -26.93
CA THR A 1090 9.55 29.05 -25.49
C THR A 1090 8.41 28.24 -24.88
N VAL A 1091 8.73 27.37 -23.92
CA VAL A 1091 7.73 26.65 -23.11
C VAL A 1091 7.61 27.33 -21.76
N THR A 1092 6.37 27.48 -21.27
CA THR A 1092 6.08 28.00 -19.94
C THR A 1092 5.63 26.86 -19.03
N PHE A 1093 6.25 26.71 -17.87
CA PHE A 1093 5.82 25.79 -16.82
C PHE A 1093 5.11 26.56 -15.71
N ARG A 1094 3.98 26.05 -15.23
CA ARG A 1094 3.18 26.64 -14.16
C ARG A 1094 2.96 25.62 -13.06
N ALA A 1095 3.35 25.97 -11.84
CA ALA A 1095 2.99 25.24 -10.64
C ALA A 1095 1.88 26.00 -9.89
N ALA A 1096 1.00 25.29 -9.21
CA ALA A 1096 -0.08 25.89 -8.43
C ALA A 1096 -0.29 25.19 -7.08
N ASN A 1097 -0.52 26.01 -6.06
CA ASN A 1097 -1.20 25.68 -4.81
C ASN A 1097 -2.49 26.56 -4.81
N ARG A 1098 -2.80 27.28 -3.73
CA ARG A 1098 -3.80 28.39 -3.74
C ARG A 1098 -3.37 29.63 -4.53
N MET A 1099 -2.07 29.82 -4.70
CA MET A 1099 -1.40 30.74 -5.62
C MET A 1099 -0.77 29.97 -6.80
N ALA A 1100 -0.03 30.64 -7.67
CA ALA A 1100 0.70 29.99 -8.75
C ALA A 1100 1.99 30.73 -9.10
N GLY A 1101 3.06 29.97 -9.33
CA GLY A 1101 4.31 30.45 -9.91
C GLY A 1101 4.50 29.93 -11.33
N VAL A 1102 5.30 30.67 -12.11
CA VAL A 1102 5.63 30.33 -13.49
C VAL A 1102 7.13 30.45 -13.74
N THR A 1103 7.65 29.62 -14.65
CA THR A 1103 9.01 29.72 -15.20
C THR A 1103 9.00 29.35 -16.68
N THR A 1104 10.04 29.73 -17.42
CA THR A 1104 10.10 29.52 -18.87
C THR A 1104 11.42 28.93 -19.32
N THR A 1105 11.38 28.00 -20.26
CA THR A 1105 12.56 27.44 -20.92
C THR A 1105 12.56 27.79 -22.41
N THR A 1106 13.68 28.33 -22.91
CA THR A 1106 13.90 28.51 -24.35
C THR A 1106 14.52 27.25 -24.96
N LEU A 1107 13.82 26.60 -25.89
CA LEU A 1107 14.29 25.44 -26.65
C LEU A 1107 14.88 25.92 -27.99
N ARG A 1108 16.20 25.79 -28.16
CA ARG A 1108 16.92 26.11 -29.39
C ARG A 1108 17.16 24.85 -30.20
N VAL A 1109 16.61 24.80 -31.41
CA VAL A 1109 16.78 23.68 -32.34
C VAL A 1109 17.72 24.14 -33.46
N LEU A 1110 18.85 23.45 -33.60
CA LEU A 1110 19.86 23.68 -34.63
C LEU A 1110 19.60 22.77 -35.84
N PRO A 1111 19.86 23.23 -37.10
CA PRO A 1111 19.66 22.39 -38.28
C PRO A 1111 20.46 21.09 -38.27
N GLY A 1112 19.83 19.98 -38.65
CA GLY A 1112 20.51 18.69 -38.81
C GLY A 1112 21.52 18.70 -39.97
N GLY A 1113 22.66 18.03 -39.79
CA GLY A 1113 23.68 17.93 -40.85
C GLY A 1113 23.23 17.01 -42.00
N GLN A 1114 23.26 17.52 -43.24
CA GLN A 1114 22.81 16.75 -44.43
C GLN A 1114 23.57 15.43 -44.61
N LYS A 1115 22.85 14.30 -44.55
CA LYS A 1115 23.33 13.00 -45.06
C LYS A 1115 22.97 12.86 -46.54
N ALA A 1116 23.89 12.34 -47.36
CA ALA A 1116 23.74 12.28 -48.81
C ALA A 1116 23.35 10.89 -49.34
N LEU A 1117 22.51 10.85 -50.38
CA LEU A 1117 22.15 9.63 -51.10
C LEU A 1117 23.34 9.16 -51.95
N ALA A 1118 23.86 7.95 -51.70
CA ALA A 1118 25.00 7.43 -52.46
C ALA A 1118 25.01 5.89 -52.51
N LEU A 1119 25.52 5.34 -53.61
CA LEU A 1119 26.03 3.97 -53.67
C LEU A 1119 27.51 4.02 -53.25
N LYS A 1120 27.87 3.34 -52.16
CA LYS A 1120 29.20 3.44 -51.50
C LYS A 1120 30.20 2.43 -52.04
N SER A 1121 29.80 1.18 -52.16
CA SER A 1121 30.58 0.10 -52.77
C SER A 1121 29.63 -0.94 -53.35
N VAL A 1122 30.07 -1.58 -54.44
CA VAL A 1122 29.29 -2.60 -55.15
C VAL A 1122 30.27 -3.67 -55.64
N GLY A 1123 30.20 -4.88 -55.08
CA GLY A 1123 31.21 -5.91 -55.30
C GLY A 1123 30.74 -7.35 -55.00
N PRO A 1124 31.39 -8.37 -55.58
CA PRO A 1124 32.43 -8.31 -56.60
C PRO A 1124 31.94 -7.68 -57.91
N ASN A 1125 32.83 -7.02 -58.65
CA ASN A 1125 32.50 -6.36 -59.92
C ASN A 1125 33.71 -6.44 -60.87
N PRO A 1126 33.74 -7.38 -61.83
CA PRO A 1126 32.61 -8.20 -62.26
C PRO A 1126 32.13 -9.23 -61.22
N ALA A 1127 30.81 -9.47 -61.17
CA ALA A 1127 30.18 -10.51 -60.35
C ALA A 1127 29.95 -11.78 -61.17
N SER A 1128 30.02 -12.94 -60.54
CA SER A 1128 29.66 -14.25 -61.12
C SER A 1128 28.58 -14.98 -60.30
N SER A 1129 28.00 -14.30 -59.30
CA SER A 1129 26.94 -14.78 -58.41
C SER A 1129 26.35 -13.58 -57.65
N THR A 1130 26.33 -13.58 -56.32
CA THR A 1130 25.76 -12.52 -55.49
C THR A 1130 26.54 -11.20 -55.62
N LEU A 1131 25.81 -10.08 -55.68
CA LEU A 1131 26.37 -8.73 -55.71
C LEU A 1131 26.07 -8.01 -54.38
N SER A 1132 27.07 -7.75 -53.56
CA SER A 1132 26.89 -6.98 -52.33
C SER A 1132 26.90 -5.48 -52.61
N VAL A 1133 25.94 -4.75 -52.04
CA VAL A 1133 25.68 -3.33 -52.33
C VAL A 1133 25.62 -2.54 -51.02
N ALA A 1134 26.64 -1.71 -50.79
CA ALA A 1134 26.66 -0.70 -49.73
C ALA A 1134 26.07 0.61 -50.24
N TYR A 1135 25.19 1.24 -49.46
CA TYR A 1135 24.58 2.52 -49.81
C TYR A 1135 24.28 3.39 -48.59
N SER A 1136 24.12 4.69 -48.82
CA SER A 1136 23.60 5.64 -47.82
C SER A 1136 22.32 6.30 -48.32
N LEU A 1137 21.35 6.45 -47.43
CA LEU A 1137 20.11 7.16 -47.66
C LEU A 1137 20.16 8.56 -47.01
N ALA A 1138 19.42 9.50 -47.59
CA ALA A 1138 19.44 10.92 -47.22
C ALA A 1138 18.27 11.36 -46.35
N THR A 1139 17.14 10.65 -46.43
CA THR A 1139 15.87 11.01 -45.79
C THR A 1139 15.13 9.77 -45.29
N TRP A 1140 13.98 9.98 -44.64
CA TRP A 1140 13.02 8.92 -44.27
C TRP A 1140 12.10 8.51 -45.44
N ASP A 1141 12.24 9.10 -46.63
CA ASP A 1141 11.40 8.75 -47.78
C ASP A 1141 11.65 7.31 -48.27
N PRO A 1142 10.64 6.65 -48.88
CA PRO A 1142 10.83 5.34 -49.48
C PRO A 1142 11.95 5.31 -50.52
N ALA A 1143 12.83 4.31 -50.38
CA ALA A 1143 13.96 4.07 -51.27
C ALA A 1143 13.80 2.78 -52.09
N ARG A 1144 14.47 2.70 -53.24
CA ARG A 1144 14.53 1.47 -54.06
C ARG A 1144 15.82 1.37 -54.87
N ILE A 1145 16.22 0.14 -55.18
CA ILE A 1145 17.33 -0.20 -56.06
C ILE A 1145 16.80 -0.87 -57.33
N GLU A 1146 17.34 -0.47 -58.48
CA GLU A 1146 16.94 -0.93 -59.81
C GLU A 1146 18.17 -1.37 -60.62
N LEU A 1147 18.08 -2.49 -61.34
CA LEU A 1147 19.08 -2.95 -62.31
C LEU A 1147 18.58 -2.67 -63.73
N LEU A 1148 19.40 -2.00 -64.54
CA LEU A 1148 19.07 -1.50 -65.87
C LEU A 1148 20.06 -2.03 -66.92
N ASP A 1149 19.58 -2.36 -68.13
CA ASP A 1149 20.46 -2.69 -69.26
C ASP A 1149 21.17 -1.47 -69.86
N SER A 1150 22.04 -1.71 -70.85
CA SER A 1150 22.80 -0.65 -71.53
C SER A 1150 21.93 0.35 -72.30
N ALA A 1151 20.69 -0.01 -72.64
CA ALA A 1151 19.69 0.86 -73.24
C ALA A 1151 18.81 1.57 -72.19
N GLY A 1152 19.01 1.31 -70.90
CA GLY A 1152 18.24 1.90 -69.80
C GLY A 1152 16.92 1.22 -69.48
N ARG A 1153 16.67 0.00 -70.00
CA ARG A 1153 15.46 -0.77 -69.69
C ARG A 1153 15.61 -1.43 -68.31
N LEU A 1154 14.56 -1.35 -67.49
CA LEU A 1154 14.49 -1.97 -66.18
C LEU A 1154 14.44 -3.50 -66.30
N LEU A 1155 15.35 -4.18 -65.61
CA LEU A 1155 15.42 -5.66 -65.55
C LEU A 1155 15.01 -6.19 -64.18
N VAL A 1156 15.41 -5.50 -63.11
CA VAL A 1156 15.12 -5.89 -61.73
C VAL A 1156 14.80 -4.63 -60.93
N ARG A 1157 13.77 -4.69 -60.09
CA ARG A 1157 13.46 -3.66 -59.08
C ARG A 1157 13.41 -4.32 -57.71
N HIS A 1158 13.96 -3.63 -56.72
CA HIS A 1158 13.94 -4.06 -55.34
C HIS A 1158 13.63 -2.85 -54.46
N ASP A 1159 12.42 -2.82 -53.89
CA ASP A 1159 12.00 -1.75 -53.00
C ASP A 1159 12.59 -1.97 -51.60
N LEU A 1160 13.12 -0.91 -50.99
CA LEU A 1160 13.82 -0.95 -49.71
C LEU A 1160 12.94 -0.52 -48.53
N GLY A 1161 11.71 -0.08 -48.80
CA GLY A 1161 10.86 0.59 -47.81
C GLY A 1161 11.41 1.96 -47.42
N ALA A 1162 11.09 2.41 -46.20
CA ALA A 1162 11.48 3.69 -45.63
C ALA A 1162 12.40 3.52 -44.41
N PRO A 1163 13.61 2.91 -44.54
CA PRO A 1163 14.41 2.50 -43.39
C PRO A 1163 15.18 3.64 -42.69
N GLY A 1164 15.03 4.88 -43.16
CA GLY A 1164 15.62 6.09 -42.60
C GLY A 1164 16.94 6.58 -43.24
N PRO A 1165 17.49 7.71 -42.76
CA PRO A 1165 18.74 8.28 -43.21
C PRO A 1165 19.95 7.62 -42.51
N GLY A 1166 20.41 6.51 -43.09
CA GLY A 1166 21.51 5.69 -42.57
C GLY A 1166 22.48 5.18 -43.64
N GLN A 1167 23.45 4.36 -43.22
CA GLN A 1167 24.22 3.48 -44.10
C GLN A 1167 23.66 2.07 -44.00
N TYR A 1168 23.62 1.37 -45.14
CA TYR A 1168 23.02 0.05 -45.27
C TYR A 1168 23.86 -0.80 -46.22
N ASP A 1169 23.98 -2.07 -45.91
CA ASP A 1169 24.53 -3.09 -46.78
C ASP A 1169 23.42 -4.10 -47.12
N ARG A 1170 23.37 -4.54 -48.39
CA ARG A 1170 22.45 -5.60 -48.82
C ARG A 1170 23.06 -6.42 -49.94
N ASP A 1171 22.98 -7.74 -49.82
CA ASP A 1171 23.25 -8.66 -50.92
C ASP A 1171 22.09 -8.64 -51.91
N PHE A 1172 22.41 -8.37 -53.17
CA PHE A 1172 21.49 -8.34 -54.28
C PHE A 1172 21.59 -9.67 -55.04
N PRO A 1173 20.62 -10.60 -54.89
CA PRO A 1173 20.63 -11.86 -55.60
C PRO A 1173 20.36 -11.63 -57.09
N GLU A 1174 21.11 -12.31 -57.96
CA GLU A 1174 20.76 -12.35 -59.38
C GLU A 1174 19.41 -13.07 -59.56
N PRO A 1175 18.46 -12.51 -60.33
CA PRO A 1175 17.47 -13.34 -60.98
C PRO A 1175 18.20 -14.14 -62.07
N GLY A 1176 18.15 -15.48 -61.99
CA GLY A 1176 18.86 -16.41 -62.89
C GLY A 1176 18.46 -16.37 -64.39
N SER A 1177 17.81 -15.30 -64.83
CA SER A 1177 17.39 -14.99 -66.19
C SER A 1177 18.20 -13.86 -66.86
N VAL A 1178 19.04 -13.14 -66.12
CA VAL A 1178 19.91 -12.07 -66.68
C VAL A 1178 21.08 -12.71 -67.46
N ARG A 1179 21.51 -12.07 -68.56
CA ARG A 1179 22.63 -12.53 -69.40
C ARG A 1179 23.95 -11.90 -68.90
N PRO A 1180 25.12 -12.48 -69.20
CA PRO A 1180 26.40 -11.79 -69.00
C PRO A 1180 26.44 -10.46 -69.77
N GLY A 1181 26.94 -9.41 -69.16
CA GLY A 1181 26.91 -8.07 -69.76
C GLY A 1181 27.23 -6.92 -68.79
N VAL A 1182 27.16 -5.69 -69.31
CA VAL A 1182 27.36 -4.46 -68.55
C VAL A 1182 26.02 -3.79 -68.28
N TYR A 1183 25.73 -3.58 -67.00
CA TYR A 1183 24.47 -3.07 -66.47
C TYR A 1183 24.69 -1.79 -65.65
N ARG A 1184 23.61 -1.08 -65.32
CA ARG A 1184 23.63 0.03 -64.35
C ARG A 1184 22.77 -0.33 -63.15
N LEU A 1185 23.32 -0.17 -61.96
CA LEU A 1185 22.57 -0.20 -60.71
C LEU A 1185 22.15 1.24 -60.37
N ARG A 1186 20.89 1.45 -60.00
CA ARG A 1186 20.28 2.76 -59.73
C ARG A 1186 19.55 2.74 -58.39
N LEU A 1187 20.04 3.51 -57.43
CA LEU A 1187 19.39 3.80 -56.15
C LEU A 1187 18.55 5.08 -56.29
N ILE A 1188 17.30 5.05 -55.82
CA ILE A 1188 16.37 6.18 -55.88
C ILE A 1188 15.75 6.40 -54.49
N GLN A 1189 15.71 7.65 -54.03
CA GLN A 1189 14.97 8.07 -52.83
C GLN A 1189 14.48 9.52 -53.03
N ALA A 1190 13.19 9.78 -52.80
CA ALA A 1190 12.60 11.13 -52.90
C ALA A 1190 12.93 11.91 -54.21
N GLY A 1191 12.98 11.19 -55.35
CA GLY A 1191 13.39 11.76 -56.64
C GLY A 1191 14.89 12.01 -56.82
N ARG A 1192 15.70 11.89 -55.77
CA ARG A 1192 17.17 11.85 -55.84
C ARG A 1192 17.62 10.49 -56.39
N ILE A 1193 18.70 10.48 -57.17
CA ILE A 1193 19.20 9.28 -57.86
C ILE A 1193 20.71 9.15 -57.70
N ALA A 1194 21.19 7.97 -57.34
CA ALA A 1194 22.60 7.57 -57.42
C ALA A 1194 22.74 6.34 -58.35
N THR A 1195 23.78 6.30 -59.19
CA THR A 1195 23.99 5.19 -60.14
C THR A 1195 25.44 4.72 -60.19
N THR A 1196 25.65 3.41 -60.37
CA THR A 1196 26.96 2.85 -60.72
C THR A 1196 26.85 1.78 -61.82
N ARG A 1197 27.99 1.36 -62.39
CA ARG A 1197 28.04 0.29 -63.40
C ARG A 1197 28.41 -1.03 -62.75
N VAL A 1198 27.76 -2.11 -63.17
CA VAL A 1198 28.07 -3.48 -62.72
C VAL A 1198 28.23 -4.38 -63.93
N VAL A 1199 29.20 -5.30 -63.88
CA VAL A 1199 29.46 -6.30 -64.91
C VAL A 1199 29.08 -7.65 -64.35
N LEU A 1200 28.23 -8.39 -65.07
CA LEU A 1200 27.85 -9.76 -64.70
C LEU A 1200 28.55 -10.74 -65.66
N LEU A 1201 29.21 -11.75 -65.10
CA LEU A 1201 29.89 -12.85 -65.78
C LEU A 1201 29.11 -14.15 -65.57
N ARG A 1202 29.37 -15.14 -66.43
CA ARG A 1202 29.05 -16.54 -66.20
C ARG A 1202 30.35 -17.32 -66.05
#